data_AF-A0A7D7Q046-F1
#
_entry.id   AF-A0A7D7Q046-F1
#
_cell.length_a   1.000
_cell.length_b   1.000
_cell.length_c   1.000
_cell.angle_alpha   90.00
_cell.angle_beta   90.00
_cell.angle_gamma   90.00
#
_symmetry.space_group_name_H-M   'P 1'
#
loop_
_entity.id
_entity.type
_entity.pdbx_description
1 polymer ?
#
loop_
_entity_poly.entity_id
_entity_poly.type
_entity_poly.pdbx_seq_one_letter_code
_entity_poly.pdbx_strand_id
1 'polypeptide(L)'
;MPRITLTAGNDLVQRLAGETDPVRAVIELIWNSLDADANEVSVTLDRNAADGIVGVTVRDDGLGMSPERVEQDFKWVGNSWKLGARVTEREKRPLHGRLGQGRLRAFALGTRITWETVGQDATGAFKKTRVSSTIDHRNDFSGPDPVDAQGPTYTEFRAEGRDSLGRLEGDAARPRIGAALALHLLTFPTIEVRYDGVKIDPAASIERQTKHELKWSYDGVERQAALKVVEWKDVKGRTLYLCDEKGVPVDETPIRRFADFNFAAYVLWEDMTEHANEVLLVDMEQETSLLGSLMQVVDSTLEDHFEARRAEQRRELVGRWKETKTYPYEGDPASEEEVVERATFDVVATAVRRHIPKKRGQEKLTLGLLKDTLQRNPDGVKTLLNQYVGLTEGESEELDRLLERTPLSRLIRATTDVTDRLDFLSALREIVFNPEAKGLVKERDHLHKILERESWVFGEQFNMMSSEIGLTRALEQHLSMLGREGESVSKVTKTDGSQGRLDLMFSLAAPEHETKRHLVVELKAPSVVASYKEANQIKGYARAIVEDPQFAGTHTVWDFVLVVNDYNNDVRRDINQRGREPGLLDESELDPNSPLRYRVWVRRWSEILESADQRLLYYKRGLQHDASLIDVKRYLREHHADVLPEGLFAEDDPS
;
A
#
# COMPACT_ATOMS: atom_id res chain seq x y z
N MET A 1 48.68 -31.57 27.76
CA MET A 1 48.43 -30.96 26.44
C MET A 1 48.67 -29.47 26.57
N PRO A 2 49.32 -28.84 25.59
CA PRO A 2 49.42 -27.39 25.48
C PRO A 2 48.02 -26.76 25.51
N ARG A 3 47.94 -25.52 25.98
CA ARG A 3 46.70 -24.75 26.08
C ARG A 3 46.87 -23.39 25.41
N ILE A 4 45.88 -23.03 24.60
CA ILE A 4 45.76 -21.69 24.01
C ILE A 4 44.60 -20.99 24.71
N THR A 5 44.89 -19.89 25.40
CA THR A 5 43.85 -19.05 26.01
C THR A 5 43.53 -17.88 25.07
N LEU A 6 42.26 -17.80 24.69
CA LEU A 6 41.66 -16.75 23.88
C LEU A 6 41.68 -15.43 24.64
N THR A 7 42.21 -14.39 24.00
CA THR A 7 42.29 -13.06 24.62
C THR A 7 40.99 -12.27 24.36
N ALA A 8 39.92 -12.61 25.10
CA ALA A 8 38.62 -11.92 25.09
C ALA A 8 37.86 -12.13 26.41
N GLY A 9 37.03 -11.16 26.82
CA GLY A 9 36.15 -11.32 27.99
C GLY A 9 35.10 -12.41 27.76
N ASN A 10 34.84 -13.25 28.77
CA ASN A 10 33.93 -14.40 28.66
C ASN A 10 32.51 -13.98 28.20
N ASP A 11 32.00 -12.84 28.68
CA ASP A 11 30.69 -12.30 28.29
C ASP A 11 30.61 -11.92 26.80
N LEU A 12 31.70 -11.41 26.23
CA LEU A 12 31.80 -11.10 24.80
C LEU A 12 31.80 -12.40 23.98
N VAL A 13 32.52 -13.42 24.43
CA VAL A 13 32.60 -14.73 23.77
C VAL A 13 31.24 -15.44 23.80
N GLN A 14 30.52 -15.39 24.93
CA GLN A 14 29.17 -15.93 25.04
C GLN A 14 28.18 -15.23 24.09
N ARG A 15 28.25 -13.89 23.98
CA ARG A 15 27.40 -13.13 23.04
C ARG A 15 27.71 -13.47 21.58
N LEU A 16 28.99 -13.56 21.23
CA LEU A 16 29.45 -13.88 19.87
C LEU A 16 29.15 -15.32 19.46
N ALA A 17 29.12 -16.25 20.41
CA ALA A 17 28.79 -17.65 20.17
C ALA A 17 27.37 -17.83 19.60
N GLY A 18 26.43 -16.92 19.87
CA GLY A 18 25.12 -16.90 19.22
C GLY A 18 24.38 -18.24 19.29
N GLU A 19 24.35 -18.84 20.49
CA GLU A 19 24.00 -20.26 20.74
C GLU A 19 22.58 -20.70 20.34
N THR A 20 21.75 -19.78 19.82
CA THR A 20 20.37 -20.02 19.42
C THR A 20 20.20 -20.23 17.91
N ASP A 21 21.23 -20.01 17.09
CA ASP A 21 21.16 -20.12 15.63
C ASP A 21 22.20 -21.09 15.05
N PRO A 22 21.95 -22.41 15.13
CA PRO A 22 22.88 -23.43 14.66
C PRO A 22 23.06 -23.40 13.13
N VAL A 23 22.03 -23.02 12.36
CA VAL A 23 22.14 -22.92 10.89
C VAL A 23 23.15 -21.84 10.49
N ARG A 24 23.13 -20.68 11.18
CA ARG A 24 24.12 -19.63 10.96
C ARG A 24 25.55 -20.09 11.30
N ALA A 25 25.72 -20.87 12.36
CA ALA A 25 27.03 -21.43 12.70
C ALA A 25 27.58 -22.36 11.61
N VAL A 26 26.72 -23.18 11.00
CA VAL A 26 27.11 -23.99 9.83
C VAL A 26 27.51 -23.11 8.65
N ILE A 27 26.71 -22.10 8.30
CA ILE A 27 27.01 -21.17 7.19
C ILE A 27 28.40 -20.54 7.38
N GLU A 28 28.72 -20.11 8.60
CA GLU A 28 30.00 -19.49 8.93
C GLU A 28 31.17 -20.48 8.83
N LEU A 29 30.97 -21.75 9.17
CA LEU A 29 31.98 -22.79 8.99
C LEU A 29 32.21 -23.10 7.50
N ILE A 30 31.15 -23.19 6.69
CA ILE A 30 31.28 -23.36 5.24
C ILE A 30 32.08 -22.19 4.66
N TRP A 31 31.76 -20.95 5.03
CA TRP A 31 32.52 -19.80 4.58
C TRP A 31 34.00 -19.87 4.96
N ASN A 32 34.32 -20.29 6.19
CA ASN A 32 35.72 -20.48 6.60
C ASN A 32 36.45 -21.53 5.75
N SER A 33 35.75 -22.60 5.35
CA SER A 33 36.29 -23.59 4.41
C SER A 33 36.55 -22.99 3.03
N LEU A 34 35.60 -22.23 2.48
CA LEU A 34 35.76 -21.56 1.17
C LEU A 34 36.91 -20.53 1.19
N ASP A 35 37.07 -19.82 2.31
CA ASP A 35 38.18 -18.88 2.53
C ASP A 35 39.54 -19.56 2.65
N ALA A 36 39.55 -20.87 2.90
CA ALA A 36 40.74 -21.71 2.88
C ALA A 36 40.99 -22.36 1.51
N ASP A 37 40.40 -21.82 0.43
CA ASP A 37 40.50 -22.34 -0.94
C ASP A 37 39.84 -23.72 -1.16
N ALA A 38 38.89 -24.13 -0.30
CA ALA A 38 38.18 -25.39 -0.49
C ALA A 38 37.35 -25.39 -1.78
N ASN A 39 37.44 -26.48 -2.55
CA ASN A 39 36.54 -26.79 -3.65
C ASN A 39 35.39 -27.68 -3.19
N GLU A 40 35.62 -28.55 -2.22
CA GLU A 40 34.63 -29.48 -1.69
C GLU A 40 34.43 -29.21 -0.19
N VAL A 41 33.19 -28.92 0.19
CA VAL A 41 32.78 -28.77 1.59
C VAL A 41 31.64 -29.74 1.86
N SER A 42 31.80 -30.59 2.86
CA SER A 42 30.78 -31.56 3.28
C SER A 42 30.34 -31.28 4.71
N VAL A 43 29.03 -31.17 4.91
CA VAL A 43 28.38 -31.07 6.21
C VAL A 43 27.60 -32.34 6.45
N THR A 44 27.91 -33.06 7.53
CA THR A 44 27.26 -34.31 7.93
C THR A 44 26.59 -34.12 9.29
N LEU A 45 25.36 -34.62 9.43
CA LEU A 45 24.62 -34.57 10.69
C LEU A 45 24.70 -35.92 11.40
N ASP A 46 25.22 -35.91 12.62
CA ASP A 46 25.28 -37.12 13.45
C ASP A 46 23.96 -37.30 14.17
N ARG A 47 23.36 -38.49 14.05
CA ARG A 47 22.02 -38.80 14.60
C ARG A 47 22.08 -39.91 15.64
N ASN A 48 21.23 -39.80 16.66
CA ASN A 48 21.04 -40.86 17.65
C ASN A 48 20.04 -41.92 17.17
N ALA A 49 19.79 -42.95 18.00
CA ALA A 49 18.86 -44.04 17.68
C ALA A 49 17.40 -43.61 17.50
N ALA A 50 17.03 -42.40 17.94
CA ALA A 50 15.71 -41.81 17.77
C ALA A 50 15.66 -40.79 16.61
N ASP A 51 16.65 -40.82 15.70
CA ASP A 51 16.80 -39.92 14.55
C ASP A 51 17.05 -38.44 14.90
N GLY A 52 17.23 -38.14 16.19
CA GLY A 52 17.57 -36.79 16.66
C GLY A 52 19.01 -36.44 16.34
N ILE A 53 19.22 -35.22 15.84
CA ILE A 53 20.55 -34.69 15.53
C ILE A 53 21.30 -34.38 16.84
N VAL A 54 22.45 -35.02 17.05
CA VAL A 54 23.29 -34.94 18.26
C VAL A 54 24.70 -34.38 18.01
N GLY A 55 25.05 -34.19 16.73
CA GLY A 55 26.34 -33.64 16.34
C GLY A 55 26.36 -33.18 14.89
N VAL A 56 27.42 -32.45 14.55
CA VAL A 56 27.66 -31.92 13.21
C VAL A 56 29.14 -32.06 12.90
N THR A 57 29.45 -32.56 11.72
CA THR A 57 30.80 -32.56 11.15
C THR A 57 30.83 -31.70 9.89
N VAL A 58 31.74 -30.73 9.83
CA VAL A 58 32.02 -29.93 8.62
C VAL A 58 33.45 -30.23 8.17
N ARG A 59 33.62 -30.72 6.95
CA ARG A 59 34.92 -31.11 6.40
C ARG A 59 35.15 -30.47 5.04
N ASP A 60 36.36 -29.97 4.82
CA ASP A 60 36.79 -29.35 3.58
C ASP A 60 38.15 -29.85 3.07
N ASP A 61 38.39 -29.66 1.78
CA ASP A 61 39.64 -29.96 1.06
C ASP A 61 40.56 -28.74 0.89
N GLY A 62 40.37 -27.70 1.71
CA GLY A 62 41.15 -26.48 1.64
C GLY A 62 42.61 -26.66 2.07
N LEU A 63 43.32 -25.54 2.18
CA LEU A 63 44.74 -25.46 2.52
C LEU A 63 45.10 -25.97 3.93
N GLY A 64 44.10 -26.16 4.79
CA GLY A 64 44.31 -26.45 6.20
C GLY A 64 44.99 -25.31 6.95
N MET A 65 45.43 -25.60 8.18
CA MET A 65 46.18 -24.65 9.02
C MET A 65 47.52 -25.26 9.42
N SER A 66 48.61 -24.49 9.25
CA SER A 66 49.91 -24.85 9.80
C SER A 66 49.88 -24.82 11.33
N PRO A 67 50.79 -25.54 12.03
CA PRO A 67 50.85 -25.48 13.49
C PRO A 67 50.98 -24.05 14.05
N GLU A 68 51.75 -23.20 13.38
CA GLU A 68 51.94 -21.79 13.75
C GLU A 68 50.66 -20.98 13.57
N ARG A 69 49.95 -21.20 12.46
CA ARG A 69 48.66 -20.55 12.17
C ARG A 69 47.60 -20.97 13.18
N VAL A 70 47.58 -22.23 13.59
CA VAL A 70 46.68 -22.72 14.64
C VAL A 70 46.93 -21.98 15.97
N GLU A 71 48.18 -21.83 16.39
CA GLU A 71 48.50 -21.11 17.62
C GLU A 71 48.07 -19.64 17.56
N GLN A 72 48.24 -18.99 16.41
CA GLN A 72 47.85 -17.59 16.20
C GLN A 72 46.33 -17.40 16.11
N ASP A 73 45.65 -18.17 15.25
CA ASP A 73 44.23 -18.00 14.94
C ASP A 73 43.33 -18.33 16.13
N PHE A 74 43.72 -19.27 16.99
CA PHE A 74 42.95 -19.64 18.19
C PHE A 74 43.24 -18.77 19.43
N LYS A 75 44.30 -17.95 19.41
CA LYS A 75 44.68 -17.08 20.53
C LYS A 75 43.97 -15.72 20.54
N TRP A 76 43.62 -15.19 19.37
CA TRP A 76 43.07 -13.83 19.22
C TRP A 76 41.64 -13.81 18.67
N VAL A 77 40.78 -12.96 19.24
CA VAL A 77 39.49 -12.57 18.65
C VAL A 77 39.66 -11.17 18.07
N GLY A 78 39.29 -10.95 16.80
CA GLY A 78 39.30 -9.61 16.21
C GLY A 78 40.54 -9.19 15.42
N ASN A 79 41.50 -10.08 15.15
CA ASN A 79 42.64 -9.82 14.25
C ASN A 79 42.75 -10.96 13.24
N SER A 80 41.77 -11.09 12.35
CA SER A 80 41.85 -12.08 11.28
C SER A 80 43.04 -11.75 10.37
N TRP A 81 43.81 -12.76 9.95
CA TRP A 81 44.80 -12.63 8.87
C TRP A 81 44.19 -11.99 7.60
N LYS A 82 42.85 -12.08 7.45
CA LYS A 82 42.04 -11.47 6.38
C LYS A 82 41.99 -9.93 6.42
N LEU A 83 42.53 -9.26 7.44
CA LEU A 83 42.61 -7.79 7.46
C LEU A 83 43.55 -7.23 6.38
N GLY A 84 44.55 -8.00 5.94
CA GLY A 84 45.51 -7.60 4.90
C GLY A 84 45.28 -8.26 3.53
N ALA A 85 44.42 -9.27 3.42
CA ALA A 85 44.16 -10.02 2.19
C ALA A 85 42.67 -9.92 1.80
N ARG A 86 42.39 -9.58 0.54
CA ARG A 86 41.02 -9.49 -0.01
C ARG A 86 40.58 -10.76 -0.74
N VAL A 87 41.54 -11.61 -1.10
CA VAL A 87 41.32 -12.86 -1.84
C VAL A 87 42.08 -14.01 -1.21
N THR A 88 41.60 -15.24 -1.44
CA THR A 88 42.23 -16.48 -1.03
C THR A 88 43.61 -16.65 -1.69
N GLU A 89 44.42 -17.52 -1.11
CA GLU A 89 45.84 -17.60 -1.43
C GLU A 89 46.09 -18.17 -2.83
N ARG A 90 45.37 -19.24 -3.20
CA ARG A 90 45.59 -19.98 -4.45
C ARG A 90 44.60 -19.58 -5.53
N GLU A 91 43.31 -19.75 -5.26
CA GLU A 91 42.27 -19.63 -6.29
C GLU A 91 41.87 -18.17 -6.53
N LYS A 92 42.44 -17.25 -5.74
CA LYS A 92 42.13 -15.82 -5.76
C LYS A 92 40.63 -15.56 -5.63
N ARG A 93 39.96 -16.45 -4.89
CA ARG A 93 38.56 -16.33 -4.55
C ARG A 93 38.37 -15.24 -3.53
N PRO A 94 37.18 -14.66 -3.47
CA PRO A 94 36.85 -13.63 -2.48
C PRO A 94 36.89 -14.17 -1.06
N LEU A 95 37.48 -13.43 -0.12
CA LEU A 95 37.42 -13.81 1.30
C LEU A 95 36.15 -13.29 1.97
N HIS A 96 35.46 -14.16 2.69
CA HIS A 96 34.29 -13.86 3.52
C HIS A 96 34.70 -13.54 4.97
N GLY A 97 34.07 -12.53 5.57
CA GLY A 97 34.19 -12.19 7.00
C GLY A 97 35.53 -11.55 7.41
N ARG A 98 35.49 -10.32 7.94
CA ARG A 98 36.69 -9.53 8.32
C ARG A 98 37.05 -9.58 9.81
N LEU A 99 36.11 -9.97 10.66
CA LEU A 99 36.23 -9.79 12.13
C LEU A 99 36.83 -10.99 12.88
N GLY A 100 37.02 -12.14 12.23
CA GLY A 100 37.59 -13.34 12.88
C GLY A 100 36.76 -13.90 14.05
N GLN A 101 35.47 -13.57 14.11
CA GLN A 101 34.55 -13.96 15.20
C GLN A 101 33.77 -15.25 14.89
N GLY A 102 33.67 -15.65 13.61
CA GLY A 102 32.82 -16.76 13.15
C GLY A 102 33.12 -18.11 13.82
N ARG A 103 34.39 -18.40 14.14
CA ARG A 103 34.80 -19.63 14.83
C ARG A 103 34.19 -19.81 16.23
N LEU A 104 33.83 -18.73 16.91
CA LEU A 104 33.19 -18.80 18.23
C LEU A 104 31.72 -19.23 18.12
N ARG A 105 31.10 -19.04 16.95
CA ARG A 105 29.74 -19.55 16.69
C ARG A 105 29.66 -21.07 16.68
N ALA A 106 30.80 -21.76 16.58
CA ALA A 106 30.87 -23.22 16.64
C ALA A 106 30.24 -23.80 17.93
N PHE A 107 30.24 -23.07 19.04
CA PHE A 107 29.58 -23.49 20.28
C PHE A 107 28.04 -23.53 20.18
N ALA A 108 27.43 -22.95 19.12
CA ALA A 108 26.02 -23.15 18.82
C ALA A 108 25.72 -24.61 18.40
N LEU A 109 26.73 -25.37 17.98
CA LEU A 109 26.57 -26.71 17.41
C LEU A 109 26.84 -27.86 18.40
N GLY A 110 27.49 -27.60 19.55
CA GLY A 110 27.83 -28.66 20.51
C GLY A 110 28.42 -28.14 21.82
N THR A 111 28.38 -28.98 22.85
CA THR A 111 29.02 -28.72 24.14
C THR A 111 30.51 -29.02 24.12
N ARG A 112 30.94 -29.87 23.20
CA ARG A 112 32.34 -30.14 22.87
C ARG A 112 32.56 -29.89 21.38
N ILE A 113 33.64 -29.19 21.07
CA ILE A 113 34.04 -28.91 19.68
C ILE A 113 35.50 -29.30 19.46
N THR A 114 35.79 -29.82 18.27
CA THR A 114 37.12 -30.25 17.85
C THR A 114 37.39 -29.79 16.43
N TRP A 115 38.55 -29.20 16.20
CA TRP A 115 39.13 -29.01 14.88
C TRP A 115 40.29 -29.98 14.71
N GLU A 116 40.33 -30.62 13.56
CA GLU A 116 41.44 -31.42 13.08
C GLU A 116 41.83 -30.89 11.70
N THR A 117 43.10 -30.59 11.49
CA THR A 117 43.55 -29.97 10.25
C THR A 117 44.89 -30.53 9.83
N VAL A 118 45.10 -30.67 8.53
CA VAL A 118 46.41 -30.98 7.92
C VAL A 118 46.81 -29.79 7.07
N GLY A 119 47.87 -29.10 7.47
CA GLY A 119 48.47 -27.99 6.75
C GLY A 119 49.98 -28.18 6.61
N GLN A 120 50.60 -27.37 5.74
CA GLN A 120 52.06 -27.36 5.58
C GLN A 120 52.69 -26.42 6.60
N ASP A 121 53.76 -26.87 7.27
CA ASP A 121 54.59 -25.99 8.10
C ASP A 121 55.50 -25.09 7.23
N ALA A 122 56.30 -24.23 7.86
CA ALA A 122 57.22 -23.33 7.17
C ALA A 122 58.27 -24.03 6.27
N THR A 123 58.46 -25.34 6.43
CA THR A 123 59.36 -26.16 5.59
C THR A 123 58.65 -26.85 4.43
N GLY A 124 57.33 -26.73 4.36
CA GLY A 124 56.49 -27.43 3.39
C GLY A 124 56.07 -28.84 3.81
N ALA A 125 56.45 -29.29 5.01
CA ALA A 125 56.08 -30.61 5.52
C ALA A 125 54.64 -30.61 6.04
N PHE A 126 53.89 -31.68 5.75
CA PHE A 126 52.52 -31.82 6.23
C PHE A 126 52.48 -32.16 7.72
N LYS A 127 51.74 -31.35 8.48
CA LYS A 127 51.51 -31.53 9.91
C LYS A 127 50.03 -31.64 10.17
N LYS A 128 49.65 -32.66 10.94
CA LYS A 128 48.30 -32.81 11.47
C LYS A 128 48.23 -32.18 12.85
N THR A 129 47.30 -31.25 13.02
CA THR A 129 47.07 -30.55 14.29
C THR A 129 45.65 -30.76 14.75
N ARG A 130 45.47 -31.00 16.05
CA ARG A 130 44.15 -31.08 16.69
C ARG A 130 44.01 -30.02 17.77
N VAL A 131 42.87 -29.33 17.76
CA VAL A 131 42.48 -28.36 18.78
C VAL A 131 41.07 -28.67 19.25
N SER A 132 40.81 -28.59 20.56
CA SER A 132 39.47 -28.84 21.09
C SER A 132 39.14 -27.93 22.26
N SER A 133 37.85 -27.66 22.45
CA SER A 133 37.35 -26.87 23.58
C SER A 133 35.96 -27.36 23.99
N THR A 134 35.50 -26.92 25.17
CA THR A 134 34.16 -27.21 25.69
C THR A 134 33.45 -25.91 26.02
N ILE A 135 32.12 -26.00 26.09
CA ILE A 135 31.27 -24.85 26.41
C ILE A 135 31.60 -24.25 27.80
N ASP A 136 32.08 -25.04 28.76
CA ASP A 136 32.48 -24.54 30.08
C ASP A 136 33.84 -23.81 30.05
N HIS A 137 34.61 -24.01 28.97
CA HIS A 137 35.95 -23.49 28.79
C HIS A 137 36.10 -22.78 27.43
N ARG A 138 35.12 -21.95 27.03
CA ARG A 138 35.08 -21.29 25.70
C ARG A 138 36.33 -20.47 25.35
N ASN A 139 37.05 -20.02 26.37
CA ASN A 139 38.28 -19.24 26.22
C ASN A 139 39.54 -20.11 26.22
N ASP A 140 39.46 -21.40 26.54
CA ASP A 140 40.61 -22.29 26.61
C ASP A 140 40.49 -23.42 25.60
N PHE A 141 41.46 -23.50 24.71
CA PHE A 141 41.60 -24.56 23.72
C PHE A 141 42.74 -25.48 24.12
N SER A 142 42.48 -26.79 24.14
CA SER A 142 43.50 -27.82 24.31
C SER A 142 44.13 -28.16 22.95
N GLY A 143 45.46 -28.18 22.90
CA GLY A 143 46.26 -28.21 21.67
C GLY A 143 47.09 -26.92 21.52
N PRO A 144 47.90 -26.76 20.45
CA PRO A 144 48.09 -27.70 19.35
C PRO A 144 49.14 -28.76 19.67
N ASP A 145 48.87 -30.02 19.35
CA ASP A 145 49.84 -31.12 19.41
C ASP A 145 50.14 -31.58 17.96
N PRO A 146 51.00 -30.88 17.21
CA PRO A 146 51.26 -31.19 15.81
C PRO A 146 52.02 -32.52 15.68
N VAL A 147 51.58 -33.37 14.76
CA VAL A 147 52.26 -34.63 14.41
C VAL A 147 52.52 -34.69 12.91
N ASP A 148 53.54 -35.46 12.51
CA ASP A 148 53.81 -35.70 11.10
C ASP A 148 52.61 -36.36 10.42
N ALA A 149 52.28 -35.87 9.23
CA ALA A 149 51.17 -36.36 8.44
C ALA A 149 51.57 -36.56 6.99
N GLN A 150 50.75 -37.31 6.26
CA GLN A 150 50.78 -37.33 4.81
C GLN A 150 49.64 -36.47 4.29
N GLY A 151 49.88 -35.75 3.20
CA GLY A 151 48.83 -34.98 2.51
C GLY A 151 47.72 -35.90 1.95
N PRO A 152 46.64 -35.31 1.40
CA PRO A 152 46.45 -33.89 1.10
C PRO A 152 46.10 -33.04 2.35
N THR A 153 46.06 -31.71 2.16
CA THR A 153 45.56 -30.77 3.18
C THR A 153 44.06 -30.92 3.37
N TYR A 154 43.57 -30.63 4.57
CA TYR A 154 42.14 -30.57 4.87
C TYR A 154 41.90 -29.87 6.21
N THR A 155 40.64 -29.48 6.45
CA THR A 155 40.15 -29.17 7.80
C THR A 155 38.85 -29.93 8.07
N GLU A 156 38.74 -30.52 9.25
CA GLU A 156 37.54 -31.17 9.76
C GLU A 156 37.18 -30.55 11.12
N PHE A 157 35.99 -29.99 11.20
CA PHE A 157 35.35 -29.54 12.42
C PHE A 157 34.32 -30.56 12.87
N ARG A 158 34.28 -30.86 14.16
CA ARG A 158 33.25 -31.69 14.78
C ARG A 158 32.69 -31.04 16.04
N ALA A 159 31.36 -31.04 16.16
CA ALA A 159 30.63 -30.65 17.35
C ALA A 159 29.77 -31.80 17.88
N GLU A 160 29.80 -32.01 19.19
CA GLU A 160 29.11 -33.12 19.87
C GLU A 160 28.43 -32.66 21.17
N GLY A 161 27.48 -33.47 21.65
CA GLY A 161 26.95 -33.38 23.01
C GLY A 161 25.85 -32.34 23.20
N ARG A 162 25.05 -32.07 22.16
CA ARG A 162 23.88 -31.19 22.22
C ARG A 162 22.68 -31.86 21.54
N ASP A 163 21.59 -32.03 22.28
CA ASP A 163 20.40 -32.77 21.81
C ASP A 163 19.35 -31.89 21.08
N SER A 164 19.56 -30.57 21.03
CA SER A 164 18.59 -29.58 20.52
C SER A 164 18.95 -29.00 19.14
N LEU A 165 19.42 -29.84 18.22
CA LEU A 165 19.87 -29.43 16.89
C LEU A 165 18.83 -29.60 15.77
N GLY A 166 17.54 -29.81 16.10
CA GLY A 166 16.47 -30.03 15.10
C GLY A 166 16.31 -28.91 14.05
N ARG A 167 16.80 -27.69 14.31
CA ARG A 167 16.84 -26.60 13.31
C ARG A 167 17.78 -26.87 12.13
N LEU A 168 18.68 -27.85 12.26
CA LEU A 168 19.57 -28.31 11.20
C LEU A 168 18.91 -29.35 10.28
N GLU A 169 17.66 -29.73 10.52
CA GLU A 169 16.95 -30.59 9.58
C GLU A 169 16.89 -29.98 8.18
N GLY A 170 17.14 -30.82 7.18
CA GLY A 170 17.42 -30.38 5.82
C GLY A 170 16.30 -29.56 5.18
N ASP A 171 15.04 -29.78 5.54
CA ASP A 171 13.89 -29.07 4.94
C ASP A 171 13.84 -27.59 5.32
N ALA A 172 14.37 -27.23 6.49
CA ALA A 172 14.48 -25.84 6.93
C ALA A 172 15.89 -25.27 6.70
N ALA A 173 16.94 -26.07 6.89
CA ALA A 173 18.32 -25.59 6.85
C ALA A 173 18.85 -25.41 5.42
N ARG A 174 18.60 -26.35 4.49
CA ARG A 174 19.15 -26.33 3.13
C ARG A 174 18.76 -25.07 2.34
N PRO A 175 17.49 -24.60 2.34
CA PRO A 175 17.14 -23.37 1.63
C PRO A 175 17.88 -22.16 2.17
N ARG A 176 18.05 -22.06 3.49
CA ARG A 176 18.75 -20.94 4.14
C ARG A 176 20.26 -20.96 3.84
N ILE A 177 20.88 -22.15 3.84
CA ILE A 177 22.28 -22.33 3.46
C ILE A 177 22.48 -22.01 1.98
N GLY A 178 21.61 -22.53 1.10
CA GLY A 178 21.65 -22.28 -0.33
C GLY A 178 21.52 -20.80 -0.67
N ALA A 179 20.61 -20.09 -0.01
CA ALA A 179 20.47 -18.64 -0.15
C ALA A 179 21.72 -17.87 0.27
N ALA A 180 22.29 -18.20 1.43
CA ALA A 180 23.46 -17.51 1.96
C ALA A 180 24.71 -17.71 1.08
N LEU A 181 24.81 -18.84 0.37
CA LEU A 181 25.93 -19.17 -0.49
C LEU A 181 25.67 -18.89 -1.98
N ALA A 182 24.46 -18.43 -2.34
CA ALA A 182 23.96 -18.50 -3.70
C ALA A 182 24.86 -17.81 -4.72
N LEU A 183 25.22 -16.55 -4.48
CA LEU A 183 26.06 -15.82 -5.41
C LEU A 183 27.42 -16.50 -5.60
N HIS A 184 28.06 -16.91 -4.51
CA HIS A 184 29.40 -17.47 -4.56
C HIS A 184 29.43 -18.80 -5.33
N LEU A 185 28.46 -19.68 -5.08
CA LEU A 185 28.37 -20.95 -5.82
C LEU A 185 27.98 -20.75 -7.29
N LEU A 186 27.20 -19.70 -7.62
CA LEU A 186 26.86 -19.36 -9.00
C LEU A 186 28.05 -18.72 -9.74
N THR A 187 28.89 -17.96 -9.05
CA THR A 187 30.10 -17.34 -9.61
C THR A 187 31.25 -18.35 -9.76
N PHE A 188 31.39 -19.28 -8.81
CA PHE A 188 32.44 -20.30 -8.79
C PHE A 188 31.84 -21.70 -8.91
N PRO A 189 31.43 -22.12 -10.12
CA PRO A 189 30.71 -23.39 -10.33
C PRO A 189 31.56 -24.65 -10.06
N THR A 190 32.87 -24.48 -9.87
CA THR A 190 33.79 -25.56 -9.46
C THR A 190 33.66 -25.92 -7.99
N ILE A 191 33.04 -25.06 -7.17
CA ILE A 191 32.83 -25.29 -5.75
C ILE A 191 31.60 -26.18 -5.55
N GLU A 192 31.76 -27.21 -4.72
CA GLU A 192 30.72 -28.13 -4.33
C GLU A 192 30.52 -28.12 -2.82
N VAL A 193 29.32 -27.74 -2.38
CA VAL A 193 28.91 -27.82 -0.98
C VAL A 193 27.83 -28.90 -0.85
N ARG A 194 28.04 -29.87 0.03
CA ARG A 194 27.07 -30.93 0.36
C ARG A 194 26.59 -30.79 1.79
N TYR A 195 25.27 -30.86 2.01
CA TYR A 195 24.63 -30.82 3.31
C TYR A 195 23.80 -32.08 3.53
N ASP A 196 24.21 -32.88 4.53
CA ASP A 196 23.65 -34.19 4.86
C ASP A 196 23.54 -35.10 3.62
N GLY A 197 24.64 -35.16 2.84
CA GLY A 197 24.75 -35.91 1.59
C GLY A 197 24.14 -35.24 0.34
N VAL A 198 23.33 -34.20 0.51
CA VAL A 198 22.64 -33.52 -0.60
C VAL A 198 23.45 -32.30 -1.07
N LYS A 199 23.72 -32.21 -2.37
CA LYS A 199 24.39 -31.04 -2.96
C LYS A 199 23.52 -29.80 -2.81
N ILE A 200 24.11 -28.72 -2.30
CA ILE A 200 23.49 -27.40 -2.28
C ILE A 200 23.54 -26.84 -3.70
N ASP A 201 22.38 -26.70 -4.31
CA ASP A 201 22.22 -26.10 -5.63
C ASP A 201 21.34 -24.84 -5.50
N PRO A 202 21.95 -23.65 -5.41
CA PRO A 202 21.20 -22.42 -5.35
C PRO A 202 20.34 -22.17 -6.59
N ALA A 203 20.74 -22.68 -7.77
CA ALA A 203 20.02 -22.45 -9.02
C ALA A 203 18.62 -23.08 -9.00
N ALA A 204 18.43 -24.20 -8.30
CA ALA A 204 17.12 -24.84 -8.15
C ALA A 204 16.09 -23.93 -7.44
N SER A 205 16.57 -23.09 -6.51
CA SER A 205 15.74 -22.18 -5.71
C SER A 205 15.49 -20.82 -6.37
N ILE A 206 16.14 -20.53 -7.51
CA ILE A 206 15.93 -19.30 -8.27
C ILE A 206 14.59 -19.39 -9.01
N GLU A 207 13.73 -18.41 -8.77
CA GLU A 207 12.53 -18.16 -9.55
C GLU A 207 12.88 -17.40 -10.83
N ARG A 208 13.66 -16.32 -10.69
CA ARG A 208 14.08 -15.46 -11.79
C ARG A 208 15.43 -14.82 -11.49
N GLN A 209 16.20 -14.58 -12.54
CA GLN A 209 17.44 -13.82 -12.45
C GLN A 209 17.47 -12.77 -13.56
N THR A 210 17.75 -11.52 -13.19
CA THR A 210 17.82 -10.38 -14.11
C THR A 210 19.10 -9.59 -13.86
N LYS A 211 19.70 -9.06 -14.93
CA LYS A 211 20.87 -8.17 -14.84
C LYS A 211 20.54 -6.84 -15.51
N HIS A 212 20.82 -5.75 -14.80
CA HIS A 212 20.65 -4.38 -15.26
C HIS A 212 22.02 -3.70 -15.34
N GLU A 213 22.20 -2.85 -16.34
CA GLU A 213 23.35 -1.95 -16.41
C GLU A 213 23.04 -0.68 -15.63
N LEU A 214 23.95 -0.27 -14.76
CA LEU A 214 23.85 0.97 -14.01
C LEU A 214 24.82 1.99 -14.60
N LYS A 215 24.34 3.21 -14.85
CA LYS A 215 25.15 4.35 -15.32
C LYS A 215 24.82 5.55 -14.45
N TRP A 216 25.85 6.22 -13.95
CA TRP A 216 25.68 7.43 -13.14
C TRP A 216 26.88 8.35 -13.30
N SER A 217 26.66 9.63 -12.99
CA SER A 217 27.67 10.68 -13.04
C SER A 217 27.88 11.22 -11.63
N TYR A 218 29.14 11.44 -11.25
CA TYR A 218 29.49 12.13 -10.01
C TYR A 218 30.73 12.99 -10.23
N ASP A 219 30.70 14.24 -9.80
CA ASP A 219 31.76 15.24 -10.06
C ASP A 219 32.18 15.32 -11.54
N GLY A 220 31.22 15.14 -12.46
CA GLY A 220 31.44 15.18 -13.91
C GLY A 220 32.16 13.94 -14.48
N VAL A 221 32.34 12.89 -13.68
CA VAL A 221 32.90 11.61 -14.13
C VAL A 221 31.77 10.59 -14.29
N GLU A 222 31.61 10.10 -15.52
CA GLU A 222 30.68 9.01 -15.84
C GLU A 222 31.24 7.66 -15.38
N ARG A 223 30.38 6.86 -14.76
CA ARG A 223 30.71 5.55 -14.18
C ARG A 223 29.68 4.50 -14.57
N GLN A 224 30.10 3.24 -14.49
CA GLN A 224 29.26 2.09 -14.83
C GLN A 224 29.43 0.98 -13.80
N ALA A 225 28.32 0.29 -13.55
CA ALA A 225 28.23 -0.88 -12.68
C ALA A 225 27.14 -1.80 -13.23
N ALA A 226 26.94 -2.95 -12.59
CA ALA A 226 25.80 -3.81 -12.91
C ALA A 226 25.01 -4.13 -11.65
N LEU A 227 23.69 -4.20 -11.78
CA LEU A 227 22.80 -4.71 -10.75
C LEU A 227 22.30 -6.09 -11.16
N LYS A 228 22.59 -7.12 -10.37
CA LYS A 228 22.04 -8.45 -10.55
C LYS A 228 20.96 -8.70 -9.50
N VAL A 229 19.73 -8.98 -9.94
CA VAL A 229 18.58 -9.29 -9.07
C VAL A 229 18.27 -10.78 -9.20
N VAL A 230 18.25 -11.48 -8.07
CA VAL A 230 17.89 -12.91 -7.99
C VAL A 230 16.65 -13.05 -7.13
N GLU A 231 15.53 -13.43 -7.75
CA GLU A 231 14.25 -13.71 -7.10
C GLU A 231 14.19 -15.18 -6.66
N TRP A 232 13.73 -15.43 -5.44
CA TRP A 232 13.71 -16.75 -4.81
C TRP A 232 12.31 -17.35 -4.73
N LYS A 233 12.19 -18.67 -4.97
CA LYS A 233 10.93 -19.42 -4.78
C LYS A 233 10.57 -19.58 -3.30
N ASP A 234 11.50 -20.14 -2.53
CA ASP A 234 11.22 -20.65 -1.17
C ASP A 234 12.06 -19.97 -0.07
N VAL A 235 13.01 -19.12 -0.45
CA VAL A 235 13.86 -18.39 0.49
C VAL A 235 13.15 -17.10 0.87
N LYS A 236 13.01 -16.85 2.18
CA LYS A 236 12.47 -15.58 2.69
C LYS A 236 13.58 -14.58 2.95
N GLY A 237 13.36 -13.33 2.54
CA GLY A 237 14.28 -12.24 2.81
C GLY A 237 14.56 -11.37 1.60
N ARG A 238 15.11 -10.18 1.88
CA ARG A 238 15.42 -9.12 0.92
C ARG A 238 16.70 -8.44 1.36
N THR A 239 17.78 -8.63 0.60
CA THR A 239 19.10 -8.11 0.96
C THR A 239 19.76 -7.50 -0.27
N LEU A 240 20.35 -6.33 -0.09
CA LEU A 240 21.28 -5.71 -1.02
C LEU A 240 22.70 -6.08 -0.62
N TYR A 241 23.47 -6.56 -1.58
CA TYR A 241 24.89 -6.80 -1.45
C TYR A 241 25.64 -5.80 -2.32
N LEU A 242 26.54 -5.04 -1.71
CA LEU A 242 27.47 -4.20 -2.43
C LEU A 242 28.71 -5.03 -2.70
N CYS A 243 29.04 -5.22 -3.97
CA CYS A 243 30.08 -6.14 -4.39
C CYS A 243 31.11 -5.48 -5.31
N ASP A 244 32.30 -6.07 -5.36
CA ASP A 244 33.23 -5.77 -6.44
C ASP A 244 32.74 -6.30 -7.80
N GLU A 245 33.50 -6.06 -8.87
CA GLU A 245 33.18 -6.54 -10.22
C GLU A 245 33.03 -8.08 -10.34
N LYS A 246 33.66 -8.85 -9.44
CA LYS A 246 33.64 -10.32 -9.42
C LYS A 246 32.51 -10.88 -8.55
N GLY A 247 31.68 -10.02 -7.95
CA GLY A 247 30.60 -10.42 -7.06
C GLY A 247 31.08 -10.74 -5.65
N VAL A 248 32.13 -10.10 -5.18
CA VAL A 248 32.60 -10.20 -3.80
C VAL A 248 31.82 -9.26 -2.91
N PRO A 249 31.04 -9.73 -1.93
CA PRO A 249 30.37 -8.83 -1.00
C PRO A 249 31.39 -8.02 -0.19
N VAL A 250 31.36 -6.72 -0.38
CA VAL A 250 32.07 -5.70 0.41
C VAL A 250 31.23 -5.29 1.60
N ASP A 251 29.92 -5.11 1.36
CA ASP A 251 28.93 -4.71 2.36
C ASP A 251 27.57 -5.36 2.09
N GLU A 252 26.69 -5.39 3.09
CA GLU A 252 25.31 -5.85 2.95
C GLU A 252 24.33 -4.97 3.73
N THR A 253 23.15 -4.72 3.14
CA THR A 253 22.06 -4.00 3.81
C THR A 253 20.72 -4.68 3.57
N PRO A 254 19.86 -4.81 4.59
CA PRO A 254 18.51 -5.34 4.40
C PRO A 254 17.61 -4.35 3.64
N ILE A 255 16.83 -4.83 2.67
CA ILE A 255 15.84 -4.02 1.96
C ILE A 255 14.46 -4.22 2.60
N ARG A 256 13.80 -3.12 3.00
CA ARG A 256 12.43 -3.16 3.57
C ARG A 256 11.32 -3.06 2.53
N ARG A 257 11.57 -2.40 1.39
CA ARG A 257 10.63 -2.27 0.25
C ARG A 257 10.37 -3.61 -0.45
N PHE A 258 9.40 -3.65 -1.37
CA PHE A 258 9.10 -4.80 -2.24
C PHE A 258 8.72 -6.09 -1.48
N ALA A 259 7.82 -5.99 -0.49
CA ALA A 259 7.39 -7.12 0.36
C ALA A 259 6.62 -8.24 -0.37
N ASP A 260 6.23 -7.96 -1.60
CA ASP A 260 5.63 -8.89 -2.54
C ASP A 260 6.64 -9.90 -3.13
N PHE A 261 7.95 -9.62 -3.03
CA PHE A 261 9.03 -10.46 -3.56
C PHE A 261 10.02 -10.89 -2.48
N ASN A 262 10.60 -12.07 -2.65
CA ASN A 262 11.82 -12.46 -1.93
C ASN A 262 12.98 -12.43 -2.92
N PHE A 263 14.04 -11.69 -2.62
CA PHE A 263 15.13 -11.53 -3.56
C PHE A 263 16.46 -11.18 -2.89
N ALA A 264 17.55 -11.33 -3.62
CA ALA A 264 18.83 -10.71 -3.32
C ALA A 264 19.25 -9.84 -4.51
N ALA A 265 19.69 -8.62 -4.22
CA ALA A 265 20.22 -7.69 -5.20
C ALA A 265 21.73 -7.53 -4.99
N TYR A 266 22.49 -7.52 -6.08
CA TYR A 266 23.95 -7.45 -6.06
C TYR A 266 24.41 -6.30 -6.95
N VAL A 267 25.01 -5.28 -6.35
CA VAL A 267 25.65 -4.19 -7.08
C VAL A 267 27.09 -4.62 -7.35
N LEU A 268 27.46 -4.78 -8.61
CA LEU A 268 28.78 -5.22 -9.07
C LEU A 268 29.52 -3.99 -9.60
N TRP A 269 30.51 -3.50 -8.85
CA TRP A 269 31.29 -2.32 -9.23
C TRP A 269 32.75 -2.45 -8.81
N GLU A 270 33.70 -2.26 -9.73
CA GLU A 270 35.15 -2.43 -9.51
C GLU A 270 35.66 -1.67 -8.27
N ASP A 271 35.28 -0.39 -8.12
CA ASP A 271 35.76 0.48 -7.04
C ASP A 271 35.02 0.26 -5.71
N MET A 272 34.03 -0.64 -5.64
CA MET A 272 33.21 -0.82 -4.43
C MET A 272 34.04 -1.14 -3.18
N THR A 273 35.20 -1.78 -3.37
CA THR A 273 36.11 -2.13 -2.28
C THR A 273 36.77 -0.93 -1.60
N GLU A 274 36.79 0.23 -2.25
CA GLU A 274 37.26 1.51 -1.68
C GLU A 274 36.22 2.12 -0.75
N HIS A 275 34.94 1.74 -0.90
CA HIS A 275 33.78 2.29 -0.20
C HIS A 275 33.23 1.37 0.91
N ALA A 276 34.08 0.53 1.50
CA ALA A 276 33.65 -0.45 2.50
C ALA A 276 33.19 0.20 3.82
N ASN A 277 32.03 -0.21 4.33
CA ASN A 277 31.34 0.33 5.51
C ASN A 277 30.76 1.75 5.33
N GLU A 278 30.81 2.31 4.13
CA GLU A 278 30.25 3.65 3.85
C GLU A 278 28.73 3.61 3.64
N VAL A 279 28.15 2.45 3.32
CA VAL A 279 26.71 2.31 3.04
C VAL A 279 25.80 2.78 4.18
N LEU A 280 26.25 2.63 5.43
CA LEU A 280 25.50 3.06 6.61
C LEU A 280 25.47 4.59 6.77
N LEU A 281 26.37 5.30 6.08
CA LEU A 281 26.47 6.75 6.14
C LEU A 281 25.60 7.41 5.06
N VAL A 282 25.27 6.71 3.98
CA VAL A 282 24.52 7.23 2.82
C VAL A 282 23.20 7.90 3.25
N ASP A 283 22.44 7.29 4.16
CA ASP A 283 21.16 7.84 4.64
C ASP A 283 21.32 9.08 5.54
N MET A 284 22.54 9.39 5.99
CA MET A 284 22.87 10.49 6.91
C MET A 284 23.64 11.63 6.23
N GLU A 285 23.93 11.52 4.94
CA GLU A 285 24.67 12.50 4.16
C GLU A 285 23.86 13.79 3.93
N GLN A 286 24.50 14.95 4.09
CA GLN A 286 23.90 16.25 3.74
C GLN A 286 24.10 16.61 2.26
N GLU A 287 25.22 16.17 1.68
CA GLU A 287 25.54 16.27 0.26
C GLU A 287 25.74 14.86 -0.27
N THR A 288 25.14 14.55 -1.42
CA THR A 288 25.20 13.20 -2.00
C THR A 288 26.65 12.82 -2.30
N SER A 289 27.12 11.70 -1.73
CA SER A 289 28.45 11.15 -2.05
C SER A 289 28.45 10.40 -3.39
N LEU A 290 29.64 9.94 -3.79
CA LEU A 290 29.78 9.05 -4.95
C LEU A 290 28.95 7.76 -4.77
N LEU A 291 29.03 7.15 -3.58
CA LEU A 291 28.26 5.95 -3.25
C LEU A 291 26.76 6.30 -3.14
N GLY A 292 26.41 7.45 -2.56
CA GLY A 292 25.03 7.92 -2.49
C GLY A 292 24.39 8.09 -3.88
N SER A 293 25.14 8.60 -4.85
CA SER A 293 24.69 8.76 -6.24
C SER A 293 24.44 7.41 -6.92
N LEU A 294 25.33 6.43 -6.70
CA LEU A 294 25.12 5.05 -7.15
C LEU A 294 23.87 4.44 -6.50
N MET A 295 23.70 4.63 -5.20
CA MET A 295 22.56 4.10 -4.44
C MET A 295 21.22 4.65 -4.95
N GLN A 296 21.15 5.92 -5.34
CA GLN A 296 19.95 6.48 -5.97
C GLN A 296 19.60 5.77 -7.29
N VAL A 297 20.59 5.48 -8.14
CA VAL A 297 20.38 4.76 -9.40
C VAL A 297 20.00 3.30 -9.14
N VAL A 298 20.60 2.64 -8.15
CA VAL A 298 20.23 1.28 -7.72
C VAL A 298 18.77 1.24 -7.27
N ASP A 299 18.36 2.19 -6.43
CA ASP A 299 17.00 2.28 -5.92
C ASP A 299 15.97 2.50 -7.04
N SER A 300 16.23 3.45 -7.94
CA SER A 300 15.38 3.67 -9.12
C SER A 300 15.27 2.42 -9.99
N THR A 301 16.40 1.73 -10.23
CA THR A 301 16.42 0.51 -11.06
C THR A 301 15.65 -0.64 -10.41
N LEU A 302 15.73 -0.78 -9.08
CA LEU A 302 14.94 -1.77 -8.35
C LEU A 302 13.44 -1.44 -8.37
N GLU A 303 13.08 -0.16 -8.26
CA GLU A 303 11.68 0.29 -8.42
C GLU A 303 11.14 -0.09 -9.79
N ASP A 304 11.83 0.26 -10.87
CA ASP A 304 11.43 -0.08 -12.24
C ASP A 304 11.33 -1.60 -12.45
N HIS A 305 12.31 -2.36 -11.94
CA HIS A 305 12.32 -3.82 -12.03
C HIS A 305 11.09 -4.42 -11.36
N PHE A 306 10.79 -4.04 -10.12
CA PHE A 306 9.69 -4.65 -9.39
C PHE A 306 8.31 -4.16 -9.83
N GLU A 307 8.18 -2.94 -10.35
CA GLU A 307 6.93 -2.51 -11.02
C GLU A 307 6.68 -3.34 -12.28
N ALA A 308 7.70 -3.57 -13.12
CA ALA A 308 7.56 -4.44 -14.28
C ALA A 308 7.19 -5.88 -13.90
N ARG A 309 7.75 -6.40 -12.80
CA ARG A 309 7.41 -7.73 -12.27
C ARG A 309 5.98 -7.80 -11.73
N ARG A 310 5.47 -6.76 -11.06
CA ARG A 310 4.06 -6.69 -10.64
C ARG A 310 3.12 -6.69 -11.83
N ALA A 311 3.44 -5.93 -12.88
CA ALA A 311 2.68 -5.88 -14.12
C ALA A 311 2.62 -7.26 -14.81
N GLU A 312 3.73 -7.98 -14.84
CA GLU A 312 3.77 -9.36 -15.36
C GLU A 312 2.91 -10.31 -14.51
N GLN A 313 3.10 -10.34 -13.19
CA GLN A 313 2.29 -11.16 -12.29
C GLN A 313 0.80 -10.85 -12.40
N ARG A 314 0.44 -9.58 -12.56
CA ARG A 314 -0.94 -9.12 -12.76
C ARG A 314 -1.55 -9.69 -14.04
N ARG A 315 -0.84 -9.57 -15.17
CA ARG A 315 -1.30 -10.12 -16.46
C ARG A 315 -1.49 -11.64 -16.39
N GLU A 316 -0.56 -12.36 -15.77
CA GLU A 316 -0.69 -13.81 -15.55
C GLU A 316 -1.90 -14.14 -14.66
N LEU A 317 -2.08 -13.40 -13.56
CA LEU A 317 -3.14 -13.62 -12.59
C LEU A 317 -4.53 -13.36 -13.19
N VAL A 318 -4.69 -12.23 -13.89
CA VAL A 318 -5.93 -11.83 -14.56
C VAL A 318 -6.24 -12.76 -15.73
N GLY A 319 -5.23 -13.13 -16.53
CA GLY A 319 -5.36 -14.11 -17.61
C GLY A 319 -5.93 -15.44 -17.09
N ARG A 320 -5.35 -15.95 -15.99
CA ARG A 320 -5.86 -17.15 -15.31
C ARG A 320 -7.30 -16.98 -14.82
N TRP A 321 -7.68 -15.84 -14.24
CA TRP A 321 -9.08 -15.61 -13.82
C TRP A 321 -10.06 -15.59 -14.99
N LYS A 322 -9.65 -15.05 -16.14
CA LYS A 322 -10.43 -15.06 -17.37
C LYS A 322 -10.59 -16.48 -17.91
N GLU A 323 -9.50 -17.25 -17.97
CA GLU A 323 -9.50 -18.66 -18.39
C GLU A 323 -10.37 -19.55 -17.49
N THR A 324 -10.28 -19.39 -16.16
CA THR A 324 -11.08 -20.15 -15.20
C THR A 324 -12.51 -19.63 -15.05
N LYS A 325 -12.88 -18.55 -15.74
CA LYS A 325 -14.19 -17.87 -15.66
C LYS A 325 -14.57 -17.45 -14.23
N THR A 326 -13.58 -17.00 -13.47
CA THR A 326 -13.77 -16.40 -12.12
C THR A 326 -13.65 -14.88 -12.14
N TYR A 327 -13.10 -14.30 -13.21
CA TYR A 327 -13.09 -12.85 -13.44
C TYR A 327 -14.53 -12.27 -13.44
N PRO A 328 -14.79 -11.14 -12.76
CA PRO A 328 -16.16 -10.66 -12.51
C PRO A 328 -16.73 -9.74 -13.60
N TYR A 329 -15.98 -9.49 -14.67
CA TYR A 329 -16.47 -8.76 -15.85
C TYR A 329 -16.66 -9.72 -17.03
N GLU A 330 -17.72 -9.48 -17.80
CA GLU A 330 -18.09 -10.27 -18.97
C GLU A 330 -17.85 -9.45 -20.24
N GLY A 331 -17.42 -10.11 -21.32
CA GLY A 331 -17.22 -9.49 -22.63
C GLY A 331 -16.20 -8.35 -22.66
N ASP A 332 -16.25 -7.58 -23.74
CA ASP A 332 -15.44 -6.36 -23.92
C ASP A 332 -16.06 -5.19 -23.13
N PRO A 333 -15.27 -4.22 -22.67
CA PRO A 333 -15.78 -3.04 -21.97
C PRO A 333 -16.70 -2.22 -22.87
N ALA A 334 -17.83 -1.77 -22.33
CA ALA A 334 -18.86 -1.02 -23.05
C ALA A 334 -18.55 0.48 -23.16
N SER A 335 -17.69 1.02 -22.29
CA SER A 335 -17.30 2.43 -22.27
C SER A 335 -15.88 2.65 -21.79
N GLU A 336 -15.32 3.85 -21.99
CA GLU A 336 -14.00 4.21 -21.47
C GLU A 336 -13.95 4.17 -19.94
N GLU A 337 -15.05 4.52 -19.27
CA GLU A 337 -15.17 4.44 -17.81
C GLU A 337 -15.06 2.99 -17.34
N GLU A 338 -15.68 2.04 -18.05
CA GLU A 338 -15.59 0.62 -17.72
C GLU A 338 -14.16 0.08 -17.93
N VAL A 339 -13.42 0.58 -18.92
CA VAL A 339 -12.00 0.24 -19.09
C VAL A 339 -11.19 0.63 -17.86
N VAL A 340 -11.38 1.87 -17.39
CA VAL A 340 -10.71 2.39 -16.20
C VAL A 340 -11.12 1.61 -14.95
N GLU A 341 -12.40 1.29 -14.82
CA GLU A 341 -12.92 0.48 -13.71
C GLU A 341 -12.26 -0.91 -13.67
N ARG A 342 -12.24 -1.61 -14.80
CA ARG A 342 -11.63 -2.95 -14.92
C ARG A 342 -10.13 -2.91 -14.62
N ALA A 343 -9.41 -1.91 -15.16
CA ALA A 343 -7.99 -1.73 -14.87
C ALA A 343 -7.72 -1.54 -13.37
N THR A 344 -8.56 -0.75 -12.70
CA THR A 344 -8.49 -0.53 -11.25
C THR A 344 -8.73 -1.82 -10.48
N PHE A 345 -9.79 -2.52 -10.85
CA PHE A 345 -10.11 -3.81 -10.25
C PHE A 345 -8.93 -4.76 -10.36
N ASP A 346 -8.31 -4.87 -11.54
CA ASP A 346 -7.16 -5.74 -11.78
C ASP A 346 -5.98 -5.40 -10.86
N VAL A 347 -5.70 -4.10 -10.67
CA VAL A 347 -4.65 -3.62 -9.78
C VAL A 347 -4.95 -3.99 -8.32
N VAL A 348 -6.13 -3.62 -7.82
CA VAL A 348 -6.54 -3.85 -6.42
C VAL A 348 -6.63 -5.35 -6.10
N ALA A 349 -7.27 -6.13 -6.98
CA ALA A 349 -7.41 -7.58 -6.81
C ALA A 349 -6.06 -8.29 -6.78
N THR A 350 -5.08 -7.80 -7.55
CA THR A 350 -3.73 -8.38 -7.57
C THR A 350 -2.91 -8.01 -6.35
N ALA A 351 -3.12 -6.81 -5.79
CA ALA A 351 -2.49 -6.40 -4.53
C ALA A 351 -2.93 -7.30 -3.36
N VAL A 352 -4.21 -7.70 -3.32
CA VAL A 352 -4.75 -8.58 -2.26
C VAL A 352 -4.77 -10.07 -2.63
N ARG A 353 -4.05 -10.48 -3.69
CA ARG A 353 -4.10 -11.84 -4.25
C ARG A 353 -3.88 -12.96 -3.25
N ARG A 354 -3.05 -12.72 -2.21
CA ARG A 354 -2.73 -13.71 -1.17
C ARG A 354 -3.96 -14.13 -0.36
N HIS A 355 -4.95 -13.25 -0.31
CA HIS A 355 -6.19 -13.42 0.43
C HIS A 355 -7.33 -13.96 -0.43
N ILE A 356 -7.13 -14.04 -1.74
CA ILE A 356 -8.13 -14.58 -2.67
C ILE A 356 -8.03 -16.11 -2.65
N PRO A 357 -9.11 -16.84 -2.28
CA PRO A 357 -9.09 -18.29 -2.22
C PRO A 357 -8.81 -18.90 -3.60
N LYS A 358 -7.99 -19.96 -3.66
CA LYS A 358 -7.69 -20.66 -4.93
C LYS A 358 -8.84 -21.54 -5.46
N LYS A 359 -9.84 -21.85 -4.63
CA LYS A 359 -10.97 -22.70 -5.02
C LYS A 359 -11.93 -21.89 -5.89
N ARG A 360 -12.14 -22.31 -7.14
CA ARG A 360 -12.92 -21.60 -8.17
C ARG A 360 -14.20 -20.91 -7.69
N GLY A 361 -15.06 -21.60 -6.94
CA GLY A 361 -16.33 -21.04 -6.46
C GLY A 361 -16.15 -19.92 -5.42
N GLN A 362 -15.15 -20.06 -4.55
CA GLN A 362 -14.80 -19.05 -3.56
C GLN A 362 -14.02 -17.90 -4.21
N GLU A 363 -13.12 -18.20 -5.16
CA GLU A 363 -12.41 -17.19 -5.96
C GLU A 363 -13.40 -16.26 -6.66
N LYS A 364 -14.39 -16.84 -7.37
CA LYS A 364 -15.42 -16.06 -8.07
C LYS A 364 -16.25 -15.20 -7.10
N LEU A 365 -16.63 -15.74 -5.95
CA LEU A 365 -17.38 -14.98 -4.94
C LEU A 365 -16.55 -13.81 -4.38
N THR A 366 -15.29 -14.05 -4.02
CA THR A 366 -14.41 -13.01 -3.46
C THR A 366 -14.12 -11.91 -4.49
N LEU A 367 -13.82 -12.28 -5.74
CA LEU A 367 -13.62 -11.31 -6.83
C LEU A 367 -14.88 -10.48 -7.11
N GLY A 368 -16.06 -11.12 -7.11
CA GLY A 368 -17.33 -10.43 -7.27
C GLY A 368 -17.63 -9.46 -6.13
N LEU A 369 -17.43 -9.87 -4.88
CA LEU A 369 -17.58 -8.99 -3.72
C LEU A 369 -16.60 -7.82 -3.75
N LEU A 370 -15.35 -8.06 -4.18
CA LEU A 370 -14.35 -7.01 -4.32
C LEU A 370 -14.77 -5.99 -5.39
N LYS A 371 -15.26 -6.45 -6.55
CA LYS A 371 -15.82 -5.59 -7.60
C LYS A 371 -16.96 -4.73 -7.04
N ASP A 372 -17.98 -5.36 -6.44
CA ASP A 372 -19.16 -4.66 -5.93
C ASP A 372 -18.79 -3.64 -4.83
N THR A 373 -17.83 -3.99 -3.97
CA THR A 373 -17.35 -3.09 -2.91
C THR A 373 -16.58 -1.92 -3.49
N LEU A 374 -15.71 -2.16 -4.48
CA LEU A 374 -14.96 -1.11 -5.16
C LEU A 374 -15.89 -0.13 -5.89
N GLN A 375 -16.98 -0.62 -6.49
CA GLN A 375 -17.99 0.22 -7.15
C GLN A 375 -18.81 1.06 -6.17
N ARG A 376 -19.20 0.50 -5.02
CA ARG A 376 -20.11 1.16 -4.07
C ARG A 376 -19.41 1.98 -3.00
N ASN A 377 -18.22 1.56 -2.59
CA ASN A 377 -17.48 2.20 -1.50
C ASN A 377 -15.96 2.01 -1.65
N PRO A 378 -15.32 2.71 -2.60
CA PRO A 378 -13.87 2.61 -2.84
C PRO A 378 -13.04 2.86 -1.58
N ASP A 379 -13.40 3.88 -0.78
CA ASP A 379 -12.69 4.27 0.44
C ASP A 379 -12.84 3.22 1.56
N GLY A 380 -13.97 2.51 1.56
CA GLY A 380 -14.26 1.43 2.49
C GLY A 380 -13.53 0.12 2.19
N VAL A 381 -13.04 -0.09 0.96
CA VAL A 381 -12.37 -1.34 0.54
C VAL A 381 -11.18 -1.64 1.46
N LYS A 382 -10.30 -0.66 1.68
CA LYS A 382 -9.15 -0.82 2.58
C LYS A 382 -9.58 -1.17 4.00
N THR A 383 -10.57 -0.45 4.53
CA THR A 383 -11.07 -0.67 5.90
C THR A 383 -11.64 -2.07 6.06
N LEU A 384 -12.43 -2.53 5.08
CA LEU A 384 -13.03 -3.87 5.06
C LEU A 384 -11.97 -4.95 4.95
N LEU A 385 -10.99 -4.79 4.06
CA LEU A 385 -9.89 -5.75 3.93
C LEU A 385 -9.05 -5.81 5.21
N ASN A 386 -8.73 -4.66 5.82
CA ASN A 386 -8.04 -4.64 7.11
C ASN A 386 -8.84 -5.34 8.21
N GLN A 387 -10.15 -5.11 8.29
CA GLN A 387 -10.99 -5.63 9.35
C GLN A 387 -11.26 -7.15 9.24
N TYR A 388 -11.44 -7.67 8.02
CA TYR A 388 -11.89 -9.05 7.81
C TYR A 388 -10.81 -9.98 7.27
N VAL A 389 -9.78 -9.44 6.65
CA VAL A 389 -8.76 -10.22 5.93
C VAL A 389 -7.37 -10.07 6.60
N GLY A 390 -7.07 -8.90 7.17
CA GLY A 390 -5.82 -8.63 7.88
C GLY A 390 -4.66 -8.44 6.92
N LEU A 391 -4.54 -7.22 6.36
CA LEU A 391 -3.48 -6.89 5.42
C LEU A 391 -2.12 -6.75 6.13
N THR A 392 -1.06 -7.10 5.42
CA THR A 392 0.31 -6.75 5.83
C THR A 392 0.56 -5.25 5.65
N GLU A 393 1.56 -4.69 6.35
CA GLU A 393 1.92 -3.27 6.25
C GLU A 393 2.19 -2.84 4.80
N GLY A 394 2.93 -3.66 4.04
CA GLY A 394 3.17 -3.40 2.61
C GLY A 394 1.94 -3.52 1.72
N GLU A 395 0.98 -4.40 2.03
CA GLU A 395 -0.30 -4.48 1.30
C GLU A 395 -1.17 -3.25 1.59
N SER A 396 -1.15 -2.74 2.81
CA SER A 396 -1.89 -1.53 3.20
C SER A 396 -1.32 -0.28 2.54
N GLU A 397 0.00 -0.11 2.53
CA GLU A 397 0.66 1.03 1.86
C GLU A 397 0.39 1.05 0.36
N GLU A 398 0.40 -0.12 -0.29
CA GLU A 398 0.08 -0.23 -1.72
C GLU A 398 -1.38 0.14 -1.98
N LEU A 399 -2.32 -0.36 -1.17
CA LEU A 399 -3.72 0.03 -1.26
C LEU A 399 -3.93 1.53 -1.03
N ASP A 400 -3.19 2.15 -0.12
CA ASP A 400 -3.23 3.61 0.08
C ASP A 400 -2.74 4.38 -1.14
N ARG A 401 -1.61 3.95 -1.72
CA ARG A 401 -1.09 4.52 -2.95
C ARG A 401 -2.13 4.45 -4.08
N LEU A 402 -2.87 3.35 -4.15
CA LEU A 402 -3.86 3.07 -5.20
C LEU A 402 -5.23 3.70 -4.96
N LEU A 403 -5.67 3.90 -3.72
CA LEU A 403 -7.03 4.36 -3.39
C LEU A 403 -7.09 5.83 -2.93
N GLU A 404 -6.12 6.30 -2.14
CA GLU A 404 -6.13 7.68 -1.59
C GLU A 404 -5.58 8.72 -2.58
N ARG A 405 -4.63 8.33 -3.45
CA ARG A 405 -3.95 9.26 -4.37
C ARG A 405 -4.56 9.30 -5.77
N THR A 406 -5.58 8.49 -6.05
CA THR A 406 -6.12 8.36 -7.40
C THR A 406 -7.43 9.16 -7.53
N PRO A 407 -7.58 10.07 -8.52
CA PRO A 407 -8.84 10.81 -8.76
C PRO A 407 -10.06 9.92 -9.13
N LEU A 408 -9.82 8.62 -9.20
CA LEU A 408 -10.67 7.54 -9.60
C LEU A 408 -11.72 7.13 -8.56
N SER A 409 -11.39 7.10 -7.26
CA SER A 409 -12.39 6.86 -6.20
C SER A 409 -13.44 7.98 -6.18
N ARG A 410 -12.99 9.21 -6.43
CA ARG A 410 -13.86 10.39 -6.57
C ARG A 410 -14.72 10.34 -7.82
N LEU A 411 -14.20 9.84 -8.95
CA LEU A 411 -14.96 9.66 -10.20
C LEU A 411 -16.00 8.55 -10.13
N ILE A 412 -15.63 7.39 -9.58
CA ILE A 412 -16.56 6.28 -9.33
C ILE A 412 -17.69 6.79 -8.43
N ARG A 413 -17.35 7.49 -7.34
CA ARG A 413 -18.33 8.13 -6.46
C ARG A 413 -19.24 9.10 -7.19
N ALA A 414 -18.68 10.03 -7.96
CA ALA A 414 -19.46 11.04 -8.67
C ALA A 414 -20.40 10.43 -9.73
N THR A 415 -19.97 9.35 -10.39
CA THR A 415 -20.77 8.68 -11.42
C THR A 415 -21.89 7.83 -10.82
N THR A 416 -21.61 7.10 -9.74
CA THR A 416 -22.62 6.34 -9.00
C THR A 416 -23.64 7.27 -8.36
N ASP A 417 -23.20 8.34 -7.68
CA ASP A 417 -24.10 9.33 -7.06
C ASP A 417 -25.04 9.97 -8.10
N VAL A 418 -24.55 10.32 -9.29
CA VAL A 418 -25.39 10.89 -10.35
C VAL A 418 -26.39 9.87 -10.89
N THR A 419 -25.99 8.61 -11.03
CA THR A 419 -26.88 7.54 -11.54
C THR A 419 -27.99 7.23 -10.54
N ASP A 420 -27.65 7.04 -9.27
CA ASP A 420 -28.62 6.81 -8.19
C ASP A 420 -29.63 7.97 -8.09
N ARG A 421 -29.16 9.21 -8.25
CA ARG A 421 -30.02 10.40 -8.26
C ARG A 421 -30.93 10.47 -9.49
N LEU A 422 -30.48 10.06 -10.67
CA LEU A 422 -31.32 9.98 -11.87
C LEU A 422 -32.42 8.90 -11.72
N ASP A 423 -32.07 7.76 -11.12
CA ASP A 423 -33.03 6.71 -10.80
C ASP A 423 -34.07 7.20 -9.78
N PHE A 424 -33.62 7.95 -8.76
CA PHE A 424 -34.50 8.61 -7.82
C PHE A 424 -35.47 9.60 -8.51
N LEU A 425 -35.00 10.47 -9.42
CA LEU A 425 -35.90 11.37 -10.15
C LEU A 425 -36.93 10.60 -10.98
N SER A 426 -36.52 9.48 -11.57
CA SER A 426 -37.43 8.61 -12.33
C SER A 426 -38.52 8.02 -11.42
N ALA A 427 -38.14 7.53 -10.24
CA ALA A 427 -39.10 7.05 -9.24
C ALA A 427 -40.01 8.17 -8.72
N LEU A 428 -39.48 9.36 -8.47
CA LEU A 428 -40.26 10.51 -8.00
C LEU A 428 -41.25 11.01 -9.07
N ARG A 429 -40.86 10.99 -10.35
CA ARG A 429 -41.78 11.26 -11.48
C ARG A 429 -42.97 10.29 -11.45
N GLU A 430 -42.70 9.01 -11.24
CA GLU A 430 -43.76 7.99 -11.17
C GLU A 430 -44.73 8.27 -10.01
N ILE A 431 -44.21 8.56 -8.81
CA ILE A 431 -44.98 8.88 -7.61
C ILE A 431 -45.90 10.11 -7.83
N VAL A 432 -45.40 11.13 -8.53
CA VAL A 432 -46.10 12.42 -8.68
C VAL A 432 -47.08 12.43 -9.86
N PHE A 433 -46.77 11.75 -10.97
CA PHE A 433 -47.53 11.85 -12.22
C PHE A 433 -48.38 10.62 -12.55
N ASN A 434 -48.07 9.42 -12.05
CA ASN A 434 -48.89 8.25 -12.33
C ASN A 434 -50.30 8.44 -11.74
N PRO A 435 -51.39 8.36 -12.55
CA PRO A 435 -52.76 8.55 -12.08
C PRO A 435 -53.19 7.66 -10.91
N GLU A 436 -52.69 6.42 -10.85
CA GLU A 436 -52.98 5.46 -9.78
C GLU A 436 -52.20 5.80 -8.51
N ALA A 437 -50.92 6.19 -8.64
CA ALA A 437 -50.05 6.53 -7.51
C ALA A 437 -50.41 7.89 -6.88
N LYS A 438 -50.67 8.91 -7.72
CA LYS A 438 -50.95 10.30 -7.30
C LYS A 438 -52.13 10.44 -6.35
N GLY A 439 -53.12 9.54 -6.43
CA GLY A 439 -54.26 9.50 -5.50
C GLY A 439 -53.92 8.95 -4.10
N LEU A 440 -52.85 8.16 -3.99
CA LEU A 440 -52.40 7.50 -2.75
C LEU A 440 -51.30 8.30 -2.03
N VAL A 441 -50.60 9.16 -2.77
CA VAL A 441 -49.51 9.98 -2.26
C VAL A 441 -50.04 11.18 -1.48
N LYS A 442 -49.53 11.35 -0.26
CA LYS A 442 -49.91 12.43 0.65
C LYS A 442 -48.70 13.30 0.93
N GLU A 443 -48.96 14.56 1.20
CA GLU A 443 -47.95 15.59 1.47
C GLU A 443 -47.01 15.18 2.62
N ARG A 444 -47.54 15.01 3.83
CA ARG A 444 -46.75 14.75 5.05
C ARG A 444 -46.32 13.29 5.22
N ASP A 445 -47.22 12.36 4.89
CA ASP A 445 -46.96 10.94 5.15
C ASP A 445 -45.92 10.36 4.19
N HIS A 446 -45.79 10.93 2.98
CA HIS A 446 -44.98 10.39 1.89
C HIS A 446 -43.99 11.43 1.32
N LEU A 447 -44.47 12.46 0.61
CA LEU A 447 -43.57 13.37 -0.15
C LEU A 447 -42.56 14.07 0.75
N HIS A 448 -43.01 14.59 1.90
CA HIS A 448 -42.14 15.27 2.84
C HIS A 448 -40.99 14.34 3.30
N LYS A 449 -41.30 13.12 3.75
CA LYS A 449 -40.29 12.16 4.24
C LYS A 449 -39.31 11.72 3.16
N ILE A 450 -39.78 11.61 1.91
CA ILE A 450 -38.92 11.25 0.77
C ILE A 450 -37.93 12.38 0.49
N LEU A 451 -38.41 13.62 0.39
CA LEU A 451 -37.60 14.77 0.03
C LEU A 451 -36.70 15.26 1.17
N GLU A 452 -36.99 14.84 2.40
CA GLU A 452 -36.14 15.16 3.56
C GLU A 452 -34.71 14.62 3.41
N ARG A 453 -34.54 13.52 2.68
CA ARG A 453 -33.22 12.92 2.44
C ARG A 453 -32.62 13.34 1.10
N GLU A 454 -33.39 14.05 0.28
CA GLU A 454 -33.12 14.31 -1.14
C GLU A 454 -33.27 15.80 -1.47
N SER A 455 -32.78 16.68 -0.58
CA SER A 455 -32.96 18.14 -0.71
C SER A 455 -32.28 18.74 -1.94
N TRP A 456 -31.26 18.06 -2.48
CA TRP A 456 -30.58 18.40 -3.73
C TRP A 456 -31.55 18.53 -4.93
N VAL A 457 -32.74 17.92 -4.86
CA VAL A 457 -33.82 18.09 -5.85
C VAL A 457 -34.19 19.56 -6.03
N PHE A 458 -34.12 20.38 -4.98
CA PHE A 458 -34.40 21.82 -5.06
C PHE A 458 -33.14 22.64 -5.41
N GLY A 459 -31.95 22.10 -5.16
CA GLY A 459 -30.65 22.66 -5.54
C GLY A 459 -29.51 22.03 -4.73
N GLU A 460 -28.37 21.78 -5.36
CA GLU A 460 -27.20 21.12 -4.73
C GLU A 460 -26.70 21.86 -3.48
N GLN A 461 -26.89 23.19 -3.46
CA GLN A 461 -26.49 24.04 -2.35
C GLN A 461 -27.38 23.90 -1.09
N PHE A 462 -28.49 23.15 -1.14
CA PHE A 462 -29.47 23.04 -0.04
C PHE A 462 -29.35 21.75 0.78
N ASN A 463 -28.15 21.17 0.87
CA ASN A 463 -27.91 19.94 1.67
C ASN A 463 -28.06 20.12 3.19
N MET A 464 -28.14 21.36 3.70
CA MET A 464 -28.46 21.63 5.12
C MET A 464 -29.96 21.85 5.28
N MET A 465 -30.61 20.87 5.92
CA MET A 465 -32.06 20.83 6.03
C MET A 465 -32.55 21.08 7.45
N SER A 466 -33.68 21.78 7.57
CA SER A 466 -34.55 21.72 8.75
C SER A 466 -35.98 21.38 8.33
N SER A 467 -36.47 20.22 8.78
CA SER A 467 -37.81 19.71 8.47
C SER A 467 -38.85 20.24 9.47
N GLU A 468 -40.02 20.65 8.98
CA GLU A 468 -41.20 21.03 9.78
C GLU A 468 -40.92 21.96 10.97
N ILE A 469 -40.83 23.27 10.69
CA ILE A 469 -40.51 24.26 11.73
C ILE A 469 -41.61 25.32 11.87
N GLY A 470 -41.88 25.71 13.12
CA GLY A 470 -42.73 26.87 13.41
C GLY A 470 -41.99 28.18 13.09
N LEU A 471 -42.74 29.26 12.85
CA LEU A 471 -42.15 30.58 12.50
C LEU A 471 -41.14 31.09 13.55
N THR A 472 -41.39 30.87 14.85
CA THR A 472 -40.41 31.23 15.91
C THR A 472 -39.11 30.44 15.78
N ARG A 473 -39.19 29.15 15.44
CA ARG A 473 -38.00 28.31 15.26
C ARG A 473 -37.24 28.68 13.97
N ALA A 474 -37.96 29.13 12.94
CA ALA A 474 -37.36 29.71 11.74
C ALA A 474 -36.54 30.97 12.07
N LEU A 475 -37.05 31.81 12.98
CA LEU A 475 -36.32 32.97 13.50
C LEU A 475 -35.07 32.58 14.28
N GLU A 476 -35.18 31.61 15.20
CA GLU A 476 -34.04 31.10 15.96
C GLU A 476 -32.94 30.57 15.02
N GLN A 477 -33.31 29.82 13.98
CA GLN A 477 -32.38 29.32 12.97
C GLN A 477 -31.76 30.45 12.13
N HIS A 478 -32.55 31.46 11.76
CA HIS A 478 -32.06 32.65 11.08
C HIS A 478 -31.01 33.38 11.93
N LEU A 479 -31.30 33.64 13.21
CA LEU A 479 -30.39 34.30 14.15
C LEU A 479 -29.11 33.47 14.39
N SER A 480 -29.23 32.15 14.46
CA SER A 480 -28.07 31.24 14.54
C SER A 480 -27.14 31.41 13.35
N MET A 481 -27.68 31.46 12.12
CA MET A 481 -26.86 31.76 10.93
C MET A 481 -26.29 33.17 10.91
N LEU A 482 -26.83 34.11 11.68
CA LEU A 482 -26.25 35.43 11.91
C LEU A 482 -25.17 35.45 13.00
N GLY A 483 -24.96 34.35 13.73
CA GLY A 483 -24.10 34.33 14.92
C GLY A 483 -24.74 35.03 16.14
N ARG A 484 -26.07 35.16 16.16
CA ARG A 484 -26.87 35.91 17.16
C ARG A 484 -27.68 34.99 18.08
N GLU A 485 -27.16 33.80 18.40
CA GLU A 485 -27.86 32.72 19.13
C GLU A 485 -28.31 33.07 20.57
N GLY A 486 -27.84 34.19 21.12
CA GLY A 486 -28.18 34.65 22.47
C GLY A 486 -29.26 35.73 22.55
N GLU A 487 -29.84 36.14 21.43
CA GLU A 487 -30.87 37.19 21.44
C GLU A 487 -32.22 36.69 21.98
N SER A 488 -32.90 37.54 22.74
CA SER A 488 -34.21 37.22 23.29
C SER A 488 -35.26 37.19 22.18
N VAL A 489 -35.71 36.00 21.80
CA VAL A 489 -36.72 35.78 20.76
C VAL A 489 -38.13 35.86 21.35
N SER A 490 -38.99 36.68 20.74
CA SER A 490 -40.43 36.70 20.98
C SER A 490 -41.18 35.86 19.95
N LYS A 491 -42.40 35.43 20.29
CA LYS A 491 -43.18 34.50 19.46
C LYS A 491 -43.60 35.14 18.13
N VAL A 492 -43.20 34.53 17.01
CA VAL A 492 -43.58 34.95 15.65
C VAL A 492 -44.95 34.35 15.28
N THR A 493 -45.86 35.18 14.78
CA THR A 493 -47.20 34.80 14.32
C THR A 493 -47.48 35.33 12.91
N LYS A 494 -48.49 34.76 12.24
CA LYS A 494 -49.00 35.33 10.99
C LYS A 494 -49.65 36.69 11.24
N THR A 495 -49.94 37.41 10.15
CA THR A 495 -50.62 38.71 10.16
C THR A 495 -52.01 38.68 10.82
N ASP A 496 -52.64 37.52 10.88
CA ASP A 496 -53.93 37.29 11.56
C ASP A 496 -53.80 36.85 13.03
N GLY A 497 -52.58 36.81 13.58
CA GLY A 497 -52.27 36.37 14.95
C GLY A 497 -52.21 34.86 15.14
N SER A 498 -52.46 34.05 14.11
CA SER A 498 -52.39 32.59 14.20
C SER A 498 -50.95 32.07 14.12
N GLN A 499 -50.72 30.84 14.60
CA GLN A 499 -49.43 30.18 14.45
C GLN A 499 -49.24 29.67 13.01
N GLY A 500 -48.02 29.82 12.50
CA GLY A 500 -47.60 29.24 11.21
C GLY A 500 -46.62 28.10 11.37
N ARG A 501 -46.69 27.11 10.47
CA ARG A 501 -45.73 26.02 10.32
C ARG A 501 -45.31 25.94 8.86
N LEU A 502 -44.00 25.94 8.63
CA LEU A 502 -43.40 25.75 7.32
C LEU A 502 -43.13 24.26 7.14
N ASP A 503 -43.42 23.70 5.96
CA ASP A 503 -43.17 22.28 5.69
C ASP A 503 -41.67 22.02 5.61
N LEU A 504 -40.96 22.67 4.68
CA LEU A 504 -39.52 22.53 4.49
C LEU A 504 -38.85 23.90 4.54
N MET A 505 -37.76 24.02 5.30
CA MET A 505 -36.91 25.22 5.28
C MET A 505 -35.44 24.83 5.12
N PHE A 506 -34.83 25.38 4.07
CA PHE A 506 -33.42 25.28 3.74
C PHE A 506 -32.75 26.63 3.96
N SER A 507 -31.50 26.59 4.38
CA SER A 507 -30.78 27.73 4.89
C SER A 507 -29.34 27.65 4.39
N LEU A 508 -28.88 28.68 3.68
CA LEU A 508 -27.53 28.73 3.11
C LEU A 508 -26.88 30.09 3.38
N ALA A 509 -25.66 30.05 3.89
CA ALA A 509 -24.75 31.19 3.88
C ALA A 509 -23.77 31.01 2.72
N ALA A 510 -23.93 31.78 1.65
CA ALA A 510 -22.98 31.76 0.53
C ALA A 510 -21.70 32.54 0.93
N PRO A 511 -20.49 31.95 0.84
CA PRO A 511 -19.26 32.65 1.20
C PRO A 511 -18.87 33.79 0.25
N GLU A 512 -19.26 33.68 -1.03
CA GLU A 512 -18.76 34.55 -2.12
C GLU A 512 -19.58 35.83 -2.34
N HIS A 513 -20.80 35.88 -1.81
CA HIS A 513 -21.65 37.04 -1.80
C HIS A 513 -22.19 37.16 -0.38
N GLU A 514 -21.92 38.24 0.35
CA GLU A 514 -22.33 38.47 1.76
C GLU A 514 -23.86 38.39 2.02
N THR A 515 -24.65 37.88 1.06
CA THR A 515 -26.08 37.66 1.11
C THR A 515 -26.42 36.24 1.57
N LYS A 516 -27.14 36.15 2.69
CA LYS A 516 -27.67 34.87 3.20
C LYS A 516 -28.97 34.53 2.47
N ARG A 517 -29.23 33.24 2.24
CA ARG A 517 -30.43 32.80 1.53
C ARG A 517 -31.19 31.73 2.31
N HIS A 518 -32.49 31.90 2.39
CA HIS A 518 -33.40 30.89 2.89
C HIS A 518 -34.34 30.47 1.76
N LEU A 519 -34.57 29.17 1.64
CA LEU A 519 -35.56 28.59 0.74
C LEU A 519 -36.58 27.84 1.58
N VAL A 520 -37.83 28.29 1.55
CA VAL A 520 -38.96 27.65 2.19
C VAL A 520 -39.78 26.96 1.13
N VAL A 521 -39.97 25.65 1.24
CA VAL A 521 -40.75 24.86 0.28
C VAL A 521 -42.03 24.38 0.97
N GLU A 522 -43.17 24.82 0.45
CA GLU A 522 -44.49 24.31 0.85
C GLU A 522 -44.91 23.28 -0.19
N LEU A 523 -45.10 22.04 0.26
CA LEU A 523 -45.49 20.96 -0.63
C LEU A 523 -47.01 20.85 -0.62
N LYS A 524 -47.60 20.45 -1.75
CA LYS A 524 -48.98 19.95 -1.78
C LYS A 524 -49.00 18.55 -2.36
N ALA A 525 -49.94 17.74 -1.86
CA ALA A 525 -50.12 16.39 -2.38
C ALA A 525 -50.37 16.45 -3.91
N PRO A 526 -49.87 15.49 -4.71
CA PRO A 526 -49.92 15.61 -6.16
C PRO A 526 -51.34 15.74 -6.73
N SER A 527 -52.33 15.18 -6.04
CA SER A 527 -53.77 15.24 -6.34
C SER A 527 -54.42 16.62 -6.11
N VAL A 528 -53.76 17.54 -5.40
CA VAL A 528 -54.29 18.87 -5.10
C VAL A 528 -53.98 19.84 -6.25
N VAL A 529 -55.01 20.50 -6.76
CA VAL A 529 -54.89 21.64 -7.68
C VAL A 529 -54.87 22.91 -6.85
N ALA A 530 -53.77 23.66 -6.91
CA ALA A 530 -53.63 24.86 -6.10
C ALA A 530 -54.59 25.97 -6.54
N SER A 531 -55.15 26.63 -5.53
CA SER A 531 -56.08 27.75 -5.66
C SER A 531 -55.58 28.96 -4.86
N TYR A 532 -56.39 30.01 -4.77
CA TYR A 532 -56.14 31.14 -3.87
C TYR A 532 -55.87 30.72 -2.42
N LYS A 533 -56.43 29.60 -1.95
CA LYS A 533 -56.22 29.13 -0.59
C LYS A 533 -54.74 28.80 -0.33
N GLU A 534 -54.17 27.94 -1.16
CA GLU A 534 -52.77 27.52 -1.05
C GLU A 534 -51.81 28.69 -1.37
N ALA A 535 -52.15 29.49 -2.38
CA ALA A 535 -51.38 30.68 -2.75
C ALA A 535 -51.34 31.73 -1.60
N ASN A 536 -52.46 31.98 -0.92
CA ASN A 536 -52.51 32.90 0.21
C ASN A 536 -51.83 32.32 1.46
N GLN A 537 -51.85 31.00 1.65
CA GLN A 537 -51.15 30.35 2.74
C GLN A 537 -49.64 30.65 2.69
N ILE A 538 -49.01 30.43 1.53
CA ILE A 538 -47.57 30.67 1.35
C ILE A 538 -47.23 32.17 1.41
N LYS A 539 -48.07 33.05 0.85
CA LYS A 539 -47.94 34.52 1.02
C LYS A 539 -48.01 34.93 2.49
N GLY A 540 -48.91 34.32 3.25
CA GLY A 540 -49.07 34.61 4.68
C GLY A 540 -47.81 34.27 5.48
N TYR A 541 -47.10 33.20 5.13
CA TYR A 541 -45.80 32.89 5.74
C TYR A 541 -44.72 33.91 5.36
N ALA A 542 -44.64 34.26 4.08
CA ALA A 542 -43.66 35.23 3.61
C ALA A 542 -43.82 36.59 4.29
N ARG A 543 -45.06 37.08 4.39
CA ARG A 543 -45.38 38.34 5.07
C ARG A 543 -45.10 38.28 6.56
N ALA A 544 -45.42 37.17 7.22
CA ALA A 544 -45.14 37.00 8.65
C ALA A 544 -43.64 37.13 8.98
N ILE A 545 -42.76 36.65 8.09
CA ILE A 545 -41.32 36.74 8.27
C ILE A 545 -40.81 38.15 8.00
N VAL A 546 -41.29 38.82 6.95
CA VAL A 546 -40.77 40.15 6.58
C VAL A 546 -41.37 41.29 7.42
N GLU A 547 -42.60 41.14 7.91
CA GLU A 547 -43.24 42.13 8.78
C GLU A 547 -42.77 42.05 10.24
N ASP A 548 -42.18 40.93 10.67
CA ASP A 548 -41.66 40.78 12.03
C ASP A 548 -40.28 41.49 12.15
N PRO A 549 -40.16 42.53 13.00
CA PRO A 549 -38.93 43.31 13.13
C PRO A 549 -37.69 42.49 13.55
N GLN A 550 -37.88 41.30 14.11
CA GLN A 550 -36.78 40.42 14.54
C GLN A 550 -35.99 39.84 13.35
N PHE A 551 -36.56 39.85 12.13
CA PHE A 551 -35.86 39.45 10.90
C PHE A 551 -35.22 40.62 10.13
N ALA A 552 -35.52 41.87 10.52
CA ALA A 552 -35.11 43.06 9.78
C ALA A 552 -33.60 43.38 9.86
N GLY A 553 -33.10 44.23 8.94
CA GLY A 553 -31.73 44.74 8.99
C GLY A 553 -30.66 43.74 8.58
N THR A 554 -31.01 42.74 7.76
CA THR A 554 -30.09 41.66 7.33
C THR A 554 -30.02 41.61 5.81
N HIS A 555 -28.81 41.37 5.26
CA HIS A 555 -28.63 41.11 3.83
C HIS A 555 -29.06 39.67 3.52
N THR A 556 -30.37 39.43 3.55
CA THR A 556 -30.94 38.09 3.45
C THR A 556 -32.05 38.04 2.41
N VAL A 557 -32.07 36.97 1.61
CA VAL A 557 -33.13 36.69 0.64
C VAL A 557 -33.91 35.46 1.08
N TRP A 558 -35.24 35.59 1.16
CA TRP A 558 -36.15 34.50 1.47
C TRP A 558 -36.97 34.12 0.23
N ASP A 559 -36.73 32.93 -0.30
CA ASP A 559 -37.54 32.34 -1.36
C ASP A 559 -38.57 31.39 -0.77
N PHE A 560 -39.85 31.66 -1.00
CA PHE A 560 -40.94 30.76 -0.66
C PHE A 560 -41.43 30.10 -1.94
N VAL A 561 -41.47 28.77 -2.00
CA VAL A 561 -41.88 28.03 -3.20
C VAL A 561 -43.03 27.11 -2.83
N LEU A 562 -44.20 27.38 -3.40
CA LEU A 562 -45.34 26.48 -3.39
C LEU A 562 -45.17 25.46 -4.52
N VAL A 563 -45.01 24.19 -4.17
CA VAL A 563 -44.80 23.09 -5.12
C VAL A 563 -46.08 22.29 -5.29
N VAL A 564 -46.57 22.29 -6.52
CA VAL A 564 -47.86 21.68 -6.88
C VAL A 564 -47.72 20.85 -8.13
N ASN A 565 -48.66 19.94 -8.38
CA ASN A 565 -48.70 19.27 -9.68
C ASN A 565 -49.46 20.13 -10.71
N ASP A 566 -50.51 20.83 -10.27
CA ASP A 566 -51.24 21.79 -11.11
C ASP A 566 -51.86 22.92 -10.28
N TYR A 567 -52.29 23.98 -10.94
CA TYR A 567 -52.94 25.16 -10.34
C TYR A 567 -54.08 25.67 -11.23
N ASN A 568 -55.06 26.35 -10.62
CA ASN A 568 -56.22 26.86 -11.34
C ASN A 568 -55.90 28.12 -12.19
N ASN A 569 -56.88 28.59 -12.97
CA ASN A 569 -56.71 29.74 -13.85
C ASN A 569 -56.43 31.06 -13.10
N ASP A 570 -56.87 31.17 -11.86
CA ASP A 570 -56.68 32.39 -11.07
C ASP A 570 -55.22 32.51 -10.63
N VAL A 571 -54.68 31.44 -10.01
CA VAL A 571 -53.26 31.35 -9.66
C VAL A 571 -52.40 31.49 -10.92
N ARG A 572 -52.80 30.86 -12.04
CA ARG A 572 -52.10 31.00 -13.32
C ARG A 572 -51.97 32.45 -13.78
N ARG A 573 -53.02 33.26 -13.63
CA ARG A 573 -52.99 34.69 -14.01
C ARG A 573 -52.06 35.47 -13.10
N ASP A 574 -52.10 35.19 -11.80
CA ASP A 574 -51.30 35.91 -10.81
C ASP A 574 -49.80 35.65 -10.94
N ILE A 575 -49.39 34.46 -11.40
CA ILE A 575 -47.98 34.09 -11.54
C ILE A 575 -47.39 34.35 -12.94
N ASN A 576 -48.20 34.85 -13.88
CA ASN A 576 -47.78 35.13 -15.26
C ASN A 576 -48.06 36.60 -15.63
N GLN A 577 -47.72 37.51 -14.73
CA GLN A 577 -47.90 38.96 -14.93
C GLN A 577 -46.79 39.53 -15.83
N ARG A 578 -47.15 40.48 -16.70
CA ARG A 578 -46.18 41.12 -17.60
C ARG A 578 -45.13 41.88 -16.79
N GLY A 579 -43.85 41.66 -17.11
CA GLY A 579 -42.72 42.30 -16.44
C GLY A 579 -42.23 41.57 -15.19
N ARG A 580 -42.83 40.42 -14.84
CA ARG A 580 -42.35 39.51 -13.79
C ARG A 580 -41.93 38.18 -14.39
N GLU A 581 -41.02 37.50 -13.72
CA GLU A 581 -40.65 36.15 -14.10
C GLU A 581 -41.84 35.18 -13.95
N PRO A 582 -42.05 34.25 -14.91
CA PRO A 582 -43.10 33.25 -14.79
C PRO A 582 -42.98 32.43 -13.50
N GLY A 583 -44.09 32.21 -12.83
CA GLY A 583 -44.15 31.51 -11.55
C GLY A 583 -44.05 32.44 -10.33
N LEU A 584 -43.69 33.71 -10.50
CA LEU A 584 -43.58 34.66 -9.39
C LEU A 584 -44.95 35.19 -8.97
N LEU A 585 -45.35 34.85 -7.75
CA LEU A 585 -46.65 35.13 -7.16
C LEU A 585 -46.68 36.40 -6.29
N ASP A 586 -45.59 36.66 -5.57
CA ASP A 586 -45.42 37.86 -4.75
C ASP A 586 -43.92 38.19 -4.65
N GLU A 587 -43.60 39.47 -4.57
CA GLU A 587 -42.27 39.97 -4.30
C GLU A 587 -42.41 41.35 -3.67
N SER A 588 -41.57 41.68 -2.70
CA SER A 588 -41.53 43.04 -2.18
C SER A 588 -40.18 43.40 -1.58
N GLU A 589 -39.82 44.66 -1.74
CA GLU A 589 -38.77 45.36 -1.02
C GLU A 589 -39.48 46.31 -0.04
N LEU A 590 -39.91 45.77 1.11
CA LEU A 590 -40.83 46.46 2.01
C LEU A 590 -40.20 47.69 2.70
N ASP A 591 -38.89 47.74 2.84
CA ASP A 591 -38.16 48.87 3.44
C ASP A 591 -36.90 49.21 2.62
N PRO A 592 -36.79 50.43 2.04
CA PRO A 592 -35.59 50.88 1.33
C PRO A 592 -34.31 50.86 2.17
N ASN A 593 -34.43 50.86 3.51
CA ASN A 593 -33.33 50.83 4.46
C ASN A 593 -33.05 49.41 5.02
N SER A 594 -33.88 48.41 4.70
CA SER A 594 -33.67 47.01 5.09
C SER A 594 -33.29 46.18 3.87
N PRO A 595 -32.10 45.57 3.83
CA PRO A 595 -31.68 44.74 2.69
C PRO A 595 -32.38 43.36 2.65
N LEU A 596 -33.35 43.10 3.52
CA LEU A 596 -34.15 41.88 3.56
C LEU A 596 -35.12 41.84 2.38
N ARG A 597 -35.02 40.80 1.55
CA ARG A 597 -35.90 40.60 0.39
C ARG A 597 -36.64 39.28 0.51
N TYR A 598 -37.86 39.22 -0.01
CA TYR A 598 -38.54 37.94 -0.18
C TYR A 598 -39.19 37.82 -1.55
N ARG A 599 -39.32 36.58 -2.01
CA ARG A 599 -40.01 36.20 -3.24
C ARG A 599 -40.88 34.99 -2.95
N VAL A 600 -42.07 34.98 -3.52
CA VAL A 600 -43.02 33.86 -3.42
C VAL A 600 -43.24 33.32 -4.82
N TRP A 601 -42.96 32.04 -5.01
CA TRP A 601 -43.04 31.34 -6.27
C TRP A 601 -44.10 30.23 -6.19
N VAL A 602 -44.76 29.96 -7.31
CA VAL A 602 -45.51 28.73 -7.53
C VAL A 602 -44.79 27.96 -8.62
N ARG A 603 -44.38 26.74 -8.31
CA ARG A 603 -43.69 25.85 -9.25
C ARG A 603 -44.40 24.53 -9.39
N ARG A 604 -44.40 24.01 -10.62
CA ARG A 604 -44.88 22.67 -10.89
C ARG A 604 -43.81 21.64 -10.59
N TRP A 605 -44.23 20.46 -10.15
CA TRP A 605 -43.34 19.30 -10.05
C TRP A 605 -42.58 19.03 -11.35
N SER A 606 -43.22 19.25 -12.51
CA SER A 606 -42.55 19.09 -13.81
C SER A 606 -41.36 20.02 -13.98
N GLU A 607 -41.44 21.25 -13.49
CA GLU A 607 -40.38 22.26 -13.61
C GLU A 607 -39.22 21.94 -12.67
N ILE A 608 -39.52 21.46 -11.45
CA ILE A 608 -38.52 21.10 -10.45
C ILE A 608 -37.75 19.86 -10.89
N LEU A 609 -38.46 18.82 -11.33
CA LEU A 609 -37.86 17.57 -11.79
C LEU A 609 -37.03 17.80 -13.05
N GLU A 610 -37.52 18.58 -14.00
CA GLU A 610 -36.76 18.95 -15.20
C GLU A 610 -35.49 19.74 -14.84
N SER A 611 -35.59 20.70 -13.92
CA SER A 611 -34.43 21.47 -13.48
C SER A 611 -33.39 20.59 -12.77
N ALA A 612 -33.82 19.65 -11.93
CA ALA A 612 -32.93 18.71 -11.26
C ALA A 612 -32.25 17.77 -12.27
N ASP A 613 -33.01 17.24 -13.22
CA ASP A 613 -32.55 16.36 -14.30
C ASP A 613 -31.48 17.04 -15.15
N GLN A 614 -31.73 18.27 -15.59
CA GLN A 614 -30.77 19.06 -16.37
C GLN A 614 -29.49 19.36 -15.59
N ARG A 615 -29.58 19.64 -14.28
CA ARG A 615 -28.38 19.81 -13.42
C ARG A 615 -27.57 18.52 -13.40
N LEU A 616 -28.20 17.37 -13.13
CA LEU A 616 -27.51 16.07 -13.10
C LEU A 616 -26.90 15.71 -14.46
N LEU A 617 -27.62 15.94 -15.57
CA LEU A 617 -27.09 15.71 -16.92
C LEU A 617 -25.95 16.66 -17.28
N TYR A 618 -25.96 17.89 -16.76
CA TYR A 618 -24.83 18.81 -16.89
C TYR A 618 -23.63 18.33 -16.08
N TYR A 619 -23.82 17.93 -14.82
CA TYR A 619 -22.76 17.33 -14.00
C TYR A 619 -22.20 16.05 -14.64
N LYS A 620 -23.06 15.17 -15.16
CA LYS A 620 -22.65 13.95 -15.88
C LYS A 620 -21.77 14.27 -17.08
N ARG A 621 -22.17 15.23 -17.91
CA ARG A 621 -21.37 15.70 -19.06
C ARG A 621 -20.06 16.37 -18.62
N GLY A 622 -20.10 17.13 -17.52
CA GLY A 622 -18.91 17.73 -16.93
C GLY A 622 -17.91 16.69 -16.44
N LEU A 623 -18.38 15.63 -15.77
CA LEU A 623 -17.55 14.50 -15.32
C LEU A 623 -16.91 13.76 -16.50
N GLN A 624 -17.62 13.58 -17.61
CA GLN A 624 -17.07 12.99 -18.84
C GLN A 624 -15.94 13.83 -19.47
N HIS A 625 -15.88 15.13 -19.15
CA HIS A 625 -14.88 16.07 -19.66
C HIS A 625 -13.94 16.60 -18.56
N ASP A 626 -13.96 16.02 -17.36
CA ASP A 626 -13.21 16.50 -16.19
C ASP A 626 -11.72 16.15 -16.30
N ALA A 627 -10.85 17.10 -15.93
CA ALA A 627 -9.40 16.94 -15.91
C ALA A 627 -8.95 15.83 -14.96
N SER A 628 -9.76 15.50 -13.95
CA SER A 628 -9.53 14.37 -13.04
C SER A 628 -9.48 13.02 -13.78
N LEU A 629 -10.31 12.82 -14.80
CA LEU A 629 -10.29 11.63 -15.65
C LEU A 629 -9.00 11.59 -16.47
N ILE A 630 -8.56 12.72 -17.01
CA ILE A 630 -7.28 12.85 -17.73
C ILE A 630 -6.10 12.53 -16.79
N ASP A 631 -6.11 13.01 -15.55
CA ASP A 631 -5.07 12.72 -14.57
C ASP A 631 -5.07 11.24 -14.13
N VAL A 632 -6.24 10.61 -14.00
CA VAL A 632 -6.35 9.15 -13.76
C VAL A 632 -5.79 8.38 -14.95
N LYS A 633 -6.16 8.77 -16.17
CA LYS A 633 -5.66 8.16 -17.40
C LYS A 633 -4.14 8.29 -17.49
N ARG A 634 -3.58 9.46 -17.15
CA ARG A 634 -2.14 9.71 -17.09
C ARG A 634 -1.47 8.84 -16.02
N TYR A 635 -2.01 8.81 -14.81
CA TYR A 635 -1.47 8.00 -13.71
C TYR A 635 -1.46 6.50 -14.07
N LEU A 636 -2.59 5.98 -14.57
CA LEU A 636 -2.70 4.59 -15.03
C LEU A 636 -1.74 4.31 -16.20
N ARG A 637 -1.54 5.27 -17.12
CA ARG A 637 -0.59 5.11 -18.23
C ARG A 637 0.86 5.11 -17.75
N GLU A 638 1.22 5.96 -16.81
CA GLU A 638 2.59 6.07 -16.29
C GLU A 638 2.96 4.87 -15.41
N HIS A 639 2.03 4.37 -14.60
CA HIS A 639 2.34 3.39 -13.55
C HIS A 639 1.76 2.00 -13.81
N HIS A 640 0.72 1.89 -14.65
CA HIS A 640 -0.09 0.68 -14.83
C HIS A 640 -0.52 0.46 -16.29
N ALA A 641 0.32 0.83 -17.26
CA ALA A 641 0.00 0.67 -18.69
C ALA A 641 -0.33 -0.77 -19.09
N ASP A 642 0.14 -1.75 -18.31
CA ASP A 642 -0.05 -3.18 -18.53
C ASP A 642 -1.51 -3.65 -18.45
N VAL A 643 -2.38 -2.89 -17.77
CA VAL A 643 -3.82 -3.19 -17.65
C VAL A 643 -4.70 -2.36 -18.57
N LEU A 644 -4.12 -1.42 -19.33
CA LEU A 644 -4.84 -0.63 -20.31
C LEU A 644 -4.80 -1.33 -21.69
N PRO A 645 -5.92 -1.44 -22.41
CA PRO A 645 -5.92 -1.86 -23.82
C PRO A 645 -4.95 -1.05 -24.68
N GLU A 646 -4.30 -1.72 -25.65
CA GLU A 646 -3.45 -1.04 -26.64
C GLU A 646 -4.26 0.00 -27.43
N GLY A 647 -3.75 1.23 -27.52
CA GLY A 647 -4.42 2.35 -28.19
C GLY A 647 -5.41 3.13 -27.30
N LEU A 648 -5.67 2.67 -26.08
CA LEU A 648 -6.47 3.44 -25.13
C LEU A 648 -5.72 4.73 -24.75
N PHE A 649 -6.36 5.89 -24.96
CA PHE A 649 -5.80 7.23 -24.79
C PHE A 649 -4.71 7.61 -25.81
N ALA A 650 -4.75 7.06 -27.03
CA ALA A 650 -4.08 7.72 -28.16
C ALA A 650 -4.65 9.13 -28.29
N GLU A 651 -3.78 10.15 -28.30
CA GLU A 651 -4.22 11.52 -28.56
C GLU A 651 -4.86 11.54 -29.96
N ASP A 652 -6.13 11.94 -30.04
CA ASP A 652 -6.70 12.35 -31.32
C ASP A 652 -5.86 13.54 -31.78
N ASP A 653 -5.02 13.30 -32.79
CA ASP A 653 -4.19 14.32 -33.42
C ASP A 653 -5.14 15.41 -33.95
N PRO A 654 -5.09 16.66 -33.44
CA PRO A 654 -6.01 17.69 -33.87
C PRO A 654 -5.62 18.12 -35.29
N SER A 655 -6.38 17.62 -36.27
CA SER A 655 -6.34 18.04 -37.67
C SER A 655 -6.70 19.50 -37.88
#